data_AF-A0A7W1L098-F1
#
_entry.id   AF-A0A7W1L098-F1
#
_cell.length_a   1.000
_cell.length_b   1.000
_cell.length_c   1.000
_cell.angle_alpha   90.00
_cell.angle_beta   90.00
_cell.angle_gamma   90.00
#
_symmetry.space_group_name_H-M   'P 1'
#
loop_
_entity.id
_entity.type
_entity.pdbx_description
1 polymer ?
#
loop_
_entity_poly.entity_id
_entity_poly.type
_entity_poly.pdbx_seq_one_letter_code
_entity_poly.pdbx_strand_id
1 'polypeptide(L)'
;LQEVAEAGIERFSIFFPERDDLGTILSQTLKKDVISKPVDALLEIYRKMRPGDPPTVQTAYRLLESMFFDPRKFDFSRVGRLKFNIKMGKPERDRIDDPLLSAQDFVEVVAYVLKMRKNPAEYQADDIDHLGNRRVRAVGELLENQFRIGLERMERAIKEKMSIHQEMQTTMPRDLINAKPVTAAVREFFGSSQLSQFMDQTNPLSEITHKRRLSALGPGGLSRERAGFEVRDVHPTHYGRICPIETPEGPNIGLISSLSCFARINEFGFIESPYRKVIDGRVVEYVRIINGGDTKFKPSDHVPTEDVEKANKRVGADGRKAEVEPWPFYQTAWEEDKHVVGQANIELDENGYIINDRNAARQAGEFILALRKDIEYVDVSPKQLVSVAASLIPFLENDDANRALMGSNMQRQSVPLLRAEAPYIGTGMEKVTARDSGAVVVARRDGVVDYVDSERIIVKADHNVDGTISREVTADIYTLIKFKRSNQNTCINQRPIVQIGERVAKGQVIADGPCTDRGELALGRNVLVAFMPWRGYNFEDAILVSERLVKDDYYTSIHIEELEIEARDTKLGPEEITRDIPNVGENMLRDLDESGIIRIGAQVKPGSILVGKVTPKGETQLTAEEKLLRAIFGEKAGDVKDASLVSPPGIDGTVVDVQVFTRKGQEKDQRSQSIEQEEEERLRRDLEDEMRILREQRDARIYELLEGRKLSADLTANREVLIPKGQTITREMLESVEPKALRKVQLASSRVDVGAEIKEYEERTERQIKILSDIYEEKIAKLRQGDELAPGVIKMVKVFIAMKRKLSVGDKMAGRHGNKGVIARILPEEDMPYLPDGTPVEIVLNPLGVPSRMNVGQILETHLGWAARVLGLHFATPVFDGASEKEIKERLRDAAGRLREMGLPEIVNESGKTILYDGLTGDPFEQKVTVGYIYMLKLSHLVDDKIHARSIGPYSLITQQPLGGKAQFGG
;
A
#
# COMPACT_ATOMS: atom_id res chain seq x y z
N LEU A 1 51.85 -35.68 45.48
CA LEU A 1 52.30 -34.81 46.60
C LEU A 1 53.79 -34.99 46.86
N GLN A 2 54.26 -36.22 47.09
CA GLN A 2 55.69 -36.51 47.28
C GLN A 2 56.54 -36.12 46.05
N GLU A 3 56.11 -36.50 44.84
CA GLU A 3 56.73 -36.07 43.58
C GLU A 3 56.69 -34.53 43.35
N VAL A 4 55.66 -33.86 43.87
CA VAL A 4 55.52 -32.39 43.75
C VAL A 4 56.48 -31.68 44.71
N ALA A 5 56.70 -32.25 45.89
CA ALA A 5 57.66 -31.77 46.88
C ALA A 5 59.11 -32.00 46.41
N GLU A 6 59.40 -33.13 45.76
CA GLU A 6 60.70 -33.42 45.16
C GLU A 6 61.00 -32.52 43.95
N ALA A 7 59.99 -32.11 43.19
CA ALA A 7 60.11 -31.18 42.08
C ALA A 7 60.28 -29.70 42.50
N GLY A 8 60.31 -29.40 43.81
CA GLY A 8 60.51 -28.05 44.34
C GLY A 8 59.34 -27.09 44.09
N ILE A 9 58.12 -27.59 43.85
CA ILE A 9 56.96 -26.77 43.54
C ILE A 9 56.31 -26.28 44.86
N GLU A 10 56.57 -25.03 45.22
CA GLU A 10 56.08 -24.43 46.48
C GLU A 10 54.58 -24.09 46.47
N ARG A 11 53.97 -23.94 45.29
CA ARG A 11 52.54 -23.61 45.13
C ARG A 11 51.93 -24.40 43.98
N PHE A 12 50.78 -25.04 44.23
CA PHE A 12 49.97 -25.69 43.20
C PHE A 12 48.48 -25.43 43.45
N SER A 13 47.72 -25.31 42.37
CA SER A 13 46.28 -25.04 42.43
C SER A 13 45.49 -26.35 42.48
N ILE A 14 44.56 -26.47 43.43
CA ILE A 14 43.66 -27.62 43.55
C ILE A 14 42.26 -27.19 43.14
N PHE A 15 41.68 -27.91 42.17
CA PHE A 15 40.28 -27.74 41.76
C PHE A 15 39.42 -28.77 42.49
N PHE A 16 38.39 -28.31 43.21
CA PHE A 16 37.44 -29.17 43.95
C PHE A 16 36.09 -29.22 43.21
N PRO A 17 35.93 -30.09 42.19
CA PRO A 17 34.75 -30.13 41.34
C PRO A 17 33.46 -30.50 42.09
N GLU A 18 33.56 -31.21 43.21
CA GLU A 18 32.42 -31.67 44.01
C GLU A 18 31.76 -30.54 44.82
N ARG A 19 32.40 -29.36 44.93
CA ARG A 19 31.86 -28.21 45.67
C ARG A 19 30.84 -27.39 44.88
N ASP A 20 30.76 -27.60 43.57
CA ASP A 20 29.85 -26.88 42.67
C ASP A 20 29.36 -27.84 41.58
N ASP A 21 28.06 -27.87 41.30
CA ASP A 21 27.48 -28.75 40.27
C ASP A 21 28.13 -28.53 38.90
N LEU A 22 28.50 -27.28 38.59
CA LEU A 22 29.22 -26.94 37.37
C LEU A 22 30.61 -27.57 37.31
N GLY A 23 31.30 -27.64 38.45
CA GLY A 23 32.61 -28.27 38.55
C GLY A 23 32.55 -29.77 38.26
N THR A 24 31.47 -30.42 38.70
CA THR A 24 31.21 -31.83 38.41
C THR A 24 30.96 -32.06 36.92
N ILE A 25 30.13 -31.22 36.27
CA ILE A 25 29.84 -31.31 34.82
C ILE A 25 31.12 -31.12 34.00
N LEU A 26 31.93 -30.10 34.31
CA LEU A 26 33.20 -29.84 33.62
C LEU A 26 34.18 -31.00 33.82
N SER A 27 34.31 -31.51 35.05
CA SER A 27 35.17 -32.66 35.34
C SER A 27 34.73 -33.91 34.58
N GLN A 28 33.43 -34.22 34.54
CA GLN A 28 32.90 -35.36 33.78
C GLN A 28 33.08 -35.19 32.28
N THR A 29 32.89 -33.98 31.75
CA THR A 29 33.08 -33.67 30.33
C THR A 29 34.55 -33.86 29.93
N LEU A 30 35.49 -33.34 30.72
CA LEU A 30 36.93 -33.52 30.51
C LEU A 30 37.38 -34.98 30.66
N LYS A 31 36.79 -35.74 31.59
CA LYS A 31 37.05 -37.18 31.73
C LYS A 31 36.55 -38.00 30.54
N LYS A 32 35.47 -37.57 29.90
CA LYS A 32 34.89 -38.21 28.71
C LYS A 32 35.63 -37.83 27.42
N ASP A 33 36.31 -36.70 27.42
CA ASP A 33 37.14 -36.28 26.29
C ASP A 33 38.42 -37.13 26.21
N VAL A 34 38.54 -37.90 25.13
CA VAL A 34 39.68 -38.79 24.88
C VAL A 34 40.83 -38.02 24.21
N ILE A 35 40.57 -36.79 23.77
CA ILE A 35 41.50 -35.98 22.98
C ILE A 35 42.36 -35.12 23.92
N SER A 36 43.68 -35.28 23.83
CA SER A 36 44.65 -34.57 24.68
C SER A 36 45.44 -33.49 23.95
N LYS A 37 45.49 -33.53 22.60
CA LYS A 37 46.26 -32.58 21.79
C LYS A 37 45.34 -31.72 20.92
N PRO A 38 45.62 -30.41 20.76
CA PRO A 38 44.84 -29.54 19.88
C PRO A 38 44.78 -30.02 18.42
N VAL A 39 45.86 -30.63 17.92
CA VAL A 39 45.93 -31.17 16.55
C VAL A 39 44.92 -32.31 16.36
N ASP A 40 44.81 -33.20 17.36
CA ASP A 40 43.88 -34.32 17.31
C ASP A 40 42.42 -33.82 17.39
N ALA A 41 42.16 -32.74 18.13
CA ALA A 41 40.84 -32.08 18.18
C ALA A 41 40.44 -31.50 16.81
N LEU A 42 41.37 -30.84 16.11
CA LEU A 42 41.12 -30.32 14.76
C LEU A 42 40.78 -31.44 13.77
N LEU A 43 41.53 -32.55 13.81
CA LEU A 43 41.28 -33.70 12.95
C LEU A 43 39.91 -34.34 13.25
N GLU A 44 39.50 -34.40 14.52
CA GLU A 44 38.20 -34.94 14.90
C GLU A 44 37.03 -34.04 14.48
N ILE A 45 37.17 -32.71 14.61
CA ILE A 45 36.19 -31.74 14.08
C ILE A 45 36.01 -31.96 12.57
N TYR A 46 37.11 -32.11 11.83
CA TYR A 46 37.05 -32.36 10.39
C TYR A 46 36.32 -33.65 10.05
N ARG A 47 36.63 -34.77 10.74
CA ARG A 47 35.97 -36.07 10.53
C ARG A 47 34.45 -36.00 10.77
N LYS A 48 34.02 -35.22 11.77
CA LYS A 48 32.59 -35.04 12.06
C LYS A 48 31.87 -34.21 11.00
N MET A 49 32.50 -33.15 10.51
CA MET A 49 31.92 -32.29 9.47
C MET A 49 31.94 -32.94 8.08
N ARG A 50 32.95 -33.75 7.79
CA ARG A 50 33.15 -34.45 6.51
C ARG A 50 33.45 -35.93 6.76
N PRO A 51 32.42 -36.74 7.05
CA PRO A 51 32.62 -38.16 7.29
C PRO A 51 33.09 -38.85 5.99
N GLY A 52 34.25 -39.49 6.04
CA GLY A 52 34.82 -40.27 4.92
C GLY A 52 36.01 -39.62 4.21
N ASP A 53 36.20 -38.31 4.34
CA ASP A 53 37.38 -37.63 3.77
C ASP A 53 38.59 -37.80 4.70
N PRO A 54 39.78 -38.22 4.20
CA PRO A 54 40.98 -38.34 5.03
C PRO A 54 41.43 -36.95 5.51
N PRO A 55 41.48 -36.68 6.84
CA PRO A 55 41.82 -35.37 7.35
C PRO A 55 43.33 -35.12 7.30
N THR A 56 43.75 -33.95 6.85
CA THR A 56 45.12 -33.45 7.07
C THR A 56 45.07 -32.24 8.00
N VAL A 57 46.14 -31.99 8.77
CA VAL A 57 46.17 -30.87 9.73
C VAL A 57 45.90 -29.53 9.03
N GLN A 58 46.46 -29.32 7.84
CA GLN A 58 46.26 -28.10 7.06
C GLN A 58 44.81 -27.95 6.56
N THR A 59 44.18 -29.03 6.08
CA THR A 59 42.80 -28.98 5.60
C THR A 59 41.81 -28.81 6.75
N ALA A 60 42.06 -29.46 7.88
CA ALA A 60 41.28 -29.31 9.11
C ALA A 60 41.36 -27.89 9.67
N TYR A 61 42.56 -27.30 9.74
CA TYR A 61 42.74 -25.91 10.18
C TYR A 61 42.02 -24.93 9.25
N ARG A 62 42.24 -25.04 7.93
CA ARG A 62 41.54 -24.18 6.95
C ARG A 62 40.03 -24.33 7.01
N LEU A 63 39.52 -25.53 7.29
CA LEU A 63 38.08 -25.75 7.45
C LEU A 63 37.56 -24.91 8.62
N LEU A 64 38.15 -25.06 9.81
CA LEU A 64 37.76 -24.33 11.01
C LEU A 64 37.89 -22.81 10.84
N GLU A 65 39.02 -22.34 10.30
CA GLU A 65 39.26 -20.93 9.99
C GLU A 65 38.14 -20.39 9.08
N SER A 66 37.82 -21.15 8.03
CA SER A 66 36.79 -20.75 7.06
C SER A 66 35.35 -20.83 7.56
N MET A 67 35.09 -21.48 8.69
CA MET A 67 33.73 -21.61 9.26
C MET A 67 33.31 -20.38 10.07
N PHE A 68 34.23 -19.77 10.83
CA PHE A 68 33.90 -18.72 11.80
C PHE A 68 34.79 -17.49 11.74
N PHE A 69 35.98 -17.59 11.13
CA PHE A 69 37.02 -16.55 11.17
C PHE A 69 37.33 -15.95 9.78
N ASP A 70 36.67 -16.43 8.72
CA ASP A 70 36.80 -15.89 7.36
C ASP A 70 35.59 -14.97 7.03
N PRO A 71 35.82 -13.66 6.83
CA PRO A 71 34.74 -12.70 6.59
C PRO A 71 34.04 -12.90 5.24
N ARG A 72 34.59 -13.72 4.34
CA ARG A 72 33.95 -14.07 3.06
C ARG A 72 32.89 -15.16 3.21
N LYS A 73 32.97 -15.97 4.26
CA LYS A 73 32.09 -17.14 4.47
C LYS A 73 31.20 -17.00 5.69
N PHE A 74 31.63 -16.24 6.68
CA PHE A 74 30.92 -16.02 7.92
C PHE A 74 30.74 -14.53 8.17
N ASP A 75 29.50 -14.14 8.46
CA ASP A 75 29.13 -12.78 8.84
C ASP A 75 28.13 -12.87 9.99
N PHE A 76 28.56 -12.49 11.19
CA PHE A 76 27.72 -12.44 12.37
C PHE A 76 26.70 -11.30 12.31
N SER A 77 26.89 -10.35 11.39
CA SER A 77 26.12 -9.13 11.18
C SER A 77 26.11 -8.18 12.38
N ARG A 78 25.87 -6.89 12.12
CA ARG A 78 25.68 -5.88 13.17
C ARG A 78 24.58 -6.27 14.17
N VAL A 79 23.53 -6.95 13.68
CA VAL A 79 22.38 -7.37 14.51
C VAL A 79 22.71 -8.57 15.39
N GLY A 80 23.42 -9.57 14.85
CA GLY A 80 23.85 -10.72 15.65
C GLY A 80 24.79 -10.29 16.77
N ARG A 81 25.73 -9.37 16.49
CA ARG A 81 26.63 -8.80 17.50
C ARG A 81 25.88 -8.00 18.56
N LEU A 82 24.95 -7.14 18.17
CA LEU A 82 24.09 -6.38 19.07
C LEU A 82 23.35 -7.31 20.06
N LYS A 83 22.65 -8.32 19.54
CA LYS A 83 21.89 -9.27 20.36
C LYS A 83 22.78 -10.13 21.25
N PHE A 84 23.95 -10.54 20.76
CA PHE A 84 24.94 -11.25 21.56
C PHE A 84 25.39 -10.40 22.76
N ASN A 85 25.74 -9.13 22.52
CA ASN A 85 26.19 -8.23 23.57
C ASN A 85 25.10 -8.00 24.62
N ILE A 86 23.86 -7.76 24.20
CA ILE A 86 22.70 -7.60 25.09
C ILE A 86 22.53 -8.85 25.98
N LYS A 87 22.57 -10.05 25.38
CA LYS A 87 22.40 -11.31 26.12
C LYS A 87 23.55 -11.56 27.11
N MET A 88 24.77 -11.17 26.76
CA MET A 88 25.95 -11.31 27.61
C MET A 88 26.10 -10.18 28.64
N GLY A 89 25.20 -9.18 28.68
CA GLY A 89 25.28 -8.04 29.58
C GLY A 89 26.43 -7.07 29.25
N LYS A 90 26.90 -7.05 27.99
CA LYS A 90 27.92 -6.14 27.48
C LYS A 90 27.28 -4.85 26.96
N PRO A 91 28.05 -3.75 26.82
CA PRO A 91 27.57 -2.55 26.14
C PRO A 91 27.07 -2.90 24.72
N GLU A 92 25.86 -2.48 24.39
CA GLU A 92 25.15 -2.94 23.18
C GLU A 92 25.94 -2.74 21.89
N ARG A 93 26.59 -1.58 21.77
CA ARG A 93 27.37 -1.16 20.58
C ARG A 93 28.84 -1.58 20.60
N ASP A 94 29.27 -2.38 21.57
CA ASP A 94 30.64 -2.86 21.62
C ASP A 94 30.96 -3.77 20.41
N ARG A 95 32.04 -3.47 19.69
CA ARG A 95 32.48 -4.20 18.48
C ARG A 95 31.38 -4.44 17.44
N ILE A 96 30.40 -3.55 17.29
CA ILE A 96 29.22 -3.79 16.44
C ILE A 96 29.54 -4.00 14.95
N ASP A 97 30.63 -3.41 14.47
CA ASP A 97 31.08 -3.53 13.08
C ASP A 97 31.97 -4.75 12.84
N ASP A 98 32.25 -5.55 13.88
CA ASP A 98 33.05 -6.76 13.76
C ASP A 98 32.17 -7.96 13.36
N PRO A 99 32.32 -8.48 12.12
CA PRO A 99 31.47 -9.55 11.60
C PRO A 99 31.93 -10.94 12.07
N LEU A 100 33.09 -11.06 12.72
CA LEU A 100 33.68 -12.36 13.08
C LEU A 100 33.46 -12.70 14.54
N LEU A 101 33.40 -13.99 14.86
CA LEU A 101 33.40 -14.46 16.24
C LEU A 101 34.84 -14.51 16.78
N SER A 102 35.01 -14.16 18.05
CA SER A 102 36.27 -14.34 18.76
C SER A 102 36.28 -15.65 19.54
N ALA A 103 37.47 -16.20 19.83
CA ALA A 103 37.58 -17.39 20.70
C ALA A 103 36.93 -17.16 22.07
N GLN A 104 37.00 -15.93 22.58
CA GLN A 104 36.38 -15.54 23.84
C GLN A 104 34.85 -15.62 23.78
N ASP A 105 34.25 -15.31 22.63
CA ASP A 105 32.80 -15.36 22.44
C ASP A 105 32.26 -16.79 22.69
N PHE A 106 32.98 -17.81 22.23
CA PHE A 106 32.62 -19.21 22.49
C PHE A 106 32.70 -19.58 23.98
N VAL A 107 33.73 -19.13 24.68
CA VAL A 107 33.91 -19.37 26.11
C VAL A 107 32.78 -18.72 26.91
N GLU A 108 32.38 -17.51 26.53
CA GLU A 108 31.27 -16.79 27.15
C GLU A 108 29.93 -17.49 26.95
N VAL A 109 29.66 -18.00 25.74
CA VAL A 109 28.44 -18.79 25.48
C VAL A 109 28.39 -20.03 26.36
N VAL A 110 29.50 -20.79 26.45
CA VAL A 110 29.57 -21.97 27.32
C VAL A 110 29.38 -21.58 28.78
N ALA A 111 30.02 -20.50 29.23
CA ALA A 111 29.85 -19.99 30.58
C ALA A 111 28.40 -19.56 30.87
N TYR A 112 27.73 -18.92 29.92
CA TYR A 112 26.32 -18.52 30.04
C TYR A 112 25.41 -19.74 30.19
N VAL A 113 25.57 -20.77 29.35
CA VAL A 113 24.80 -22.02 29.42
C VAL A 113 25.00 -22.74 30.76
N LEU A 114 26.24 -22.75 31.27
CA LEU A 114 26.55 -23.31 32.58
C LEU A 114 25.88 -22.50 33.71
N LYS A 115 25.97 -21.16 33.68
CA LYS A 115 25.31 -20.28 34.65
C LYS A 115 23.79 -20.40 34.64
N MET A 116 23.19 -20.55 33.45
CA MET A 116 21.75 -20.79 33.26
C MET A 116 21.27 -22.01 34.03
N ARG A 117 22.04 -23.10 34.03
CA ARG A 117 21.70 -24.30 34.80
C ARG A 117 21.81 -24.08 36.32
N LYS A 118 22.73 -23.22 36.76
CA LYS A 118 22.96 -22.96 38.19
C LYS A 118 21.92 -22.00 38.78
N ASN A 119 21.65 -20.89 38.09
CA ASN A 119 20.74 -19.83 38.52
C ASN A 119 19.69 -19.54 37.44
N PRO A 120 18.67 -20.40 37.28
CA PRO A 120 17.65 -20.21 36.24
C PRO A 120 16.78 -18.96 36.44
N ALA A 121 16.73 -18.40 37.65
CA ALA A 121 15.98 -17.17 37.94
C ALA A 121 16.64 -15.90 37.35
N GLU A 122 17.98 -15.86 37.34
CA GLU A 122 18.76 -14.73 36.83
C GLU A 122 19.11 -14.92 35.34
N TYR A 123 19.29 -16.17 34.92
CA TYR A 123 19.64 -16.55 33.56
C TYR A 123 18.52 -17.41 32.98
N GLN A 124 17.67 -16.78 32.18
CA GLN A 124 16.49 -17.43 31.59
C GLN A 124 16.77 -17.97 30.18
N ALA A 125 16.06 -19.05 29.83
CA ALA A 125 16.00 -19.55 28.47
C ALA A 125 15.32 -18.52 27.57
N ASP A 126 15.76 -18.43 26.31
CA ASP A 126 15.16 -17.49 25.36
C ASP A 126 13.83 -18.03 24.83
N ASP A 127 12.83 -17.16 24.80
CA ASP A 127 11.58 -17.40 24.09
C ASP A 127 11.76 -17.08 22.60
N ILE A 128 11.49 -18.07 21.73
CA ILE A 128 11.63 -17.97 20.28
C ILE A 128 10.56 -17.06 19.63
N ASP A 129 9.40 -16.91 20.28
CA ASP A 129 8.25 -16.15 19.79
C ASP A 129 8.31 -14.67 20.16
N HIS A 130 9.08 -14.34 21.21
CA HIS A 130 9.34 -12.98 21.63
C HIS A 130 9.84 -12.09 20.47
N LEU A 131 9.18 -10.96 20.23
CA LEU A 131 9.57 -10.05 19.13
C LEU A 131 10.97 -9.44 19.30
N GLY A 132 11.55 -9.54 20.49
CA GLY A 132 12.97 -9.21 20.67
C GLY A 132 13.93 -10.18 20.00
N ASN A 133 13.49 -11.39 19.68
CA ASN A 133 14.29 -12.45 19.05
C ASN A 133 13.90 -12.66 17.57
N ARG A 134 12.89 -11.92 17.09
CA ARG A 134 12.44 -11.91 15.71
C ARG A 134 12.67 -10.54 15.11
N ARG A 135 13.16 -10.50 13.87
CA ARG A 135 13.36 -9.25 13.15
C ARG A 135 12.71 -9.29 11.78
N VAL A 136 12.27 -8.12 11.34
CA VAL A 136 11.76 -7.91 9.98
C VAL A 136 12.94 -7.64 9.07
N ARG A 137 13.05 -8.41 7.99
CA ARG A 137 13.98 -8.12 6.90
C ARG A 137 13.30 -7.23 5.89
N ALA A 138 13.86 -6.04 5.68
CA ALA A 138 13.37 -5.13 4.65
C ALA A 138 13.74 -5.63 3.24
N VAL A 139 13.01 -5.15 2.22
CA VAL A 139 13.29 -5.47 0.82
C VAL A 139 14.72 -5.09 0.43
N GLY A 140 15.23 -3.97 0.95
CA GLY A 140 16.61 -3.53 0.72
C GLY A 140 17.65 -4.57 1.16
N GLU A 141 17.48 -5.16 2.35
CA GLU A 141 18.40 -6.18 2.88
C GLU A 141 18.32 -7.48 2.06
N LEU A 142 17.11 -7.91 1.67
CA LEU A 142 16.93 -9.09 0.83
C LEU A 142 17.56 -8.90 -0.56
N LEU A 143 17.38 -7.72 -1.15
CA LEU A 143 17.96 -7.37 -2.43
C LEU A 143 19.48 -7.24 -2.36
N GLU A 144 20.02 -6.65 -1.29
CA GLU A 144 21.45 -6.56 -1.05
C GLU A 144 22.10 -7.95 -1.06
N ASN A 145 21.49 -8.92 -0.37
CA ASN A 145 21.98 -10.30 -0.35
C ASN A 145 21.99 -10.94 -1.74
N GLN A 146 20.94 -10.74 -2.55
CA GLN A 146 20.90 -11.25 -3.93
C GLN A 146 21.90 -10.55 -4.84
N PHE A 147 22.09 -9.25 -4.64
CA PHE A 147 23.10 -8.47 -5.35
C PHE A 147 24.51 -8.94 -5.01
N ARG A 148 24.79 -9.22 -3.72
CA ARG A 148 26.06 -9.79 -3.23
C ARG A 148 26.36 -11.13 -3.89
N ILE A 149 25.38 -12.04 -3.96
CA ILE A 149 25.52 -13.32 -4.67
C ILE A 149 25.84 -13.09 -6.16
N GLY A 150 25.18 -12.12 -6.80
CA GLY A 150 25.47 -11.73 -8.18
C GLY A 150 26.90 -11.21 -8.37
N LEU A 151 27.37 -10.37 -7.44
CA LEU A 151 28.73 -9.83 -7.44
C LEU A 151 29.79 -10.91 -7.22
N GLU A 152 29.57 -11.87 -6.31
CA GLU A 152 30.50 -12.99 -6.09
C GLU A 152 30.65 -13.86 -7.35
N ARG A 153 29.55 -14.12 -8.06
CA ARG A 153 29.58 -14.83 -9.35
C ARG A 153 30.36 -14.04 -10.40
N MET A 154 30.14 -12.74 -10.46
CA MET A 154 30.86 -11.84 -11.37
C MET A 154 32.35 -11.77 -11.02
N GLU A 155 32.73 -11.69 -9.75
CA GLU A 155 34.11 -11.69 -9.27
C GLU A 155 34.84 -12.98 -9.70
N ARG A 156 34.21 -14.14 -9.55
CA ARG A 156 34.78 -15.43 -10.00
C ARG A 156 35.02 -15.42 -11.51
N ALA A 157 34.04 -14.98 -12.29
CA ALA A 157 34.16 -14.90 -13.76
C ALA A 157 35.26 -13.92 -14.19
N ILE A 158 35.41 -12.79 -13.49
CA ILE A 158 36.49 -11.83 -13.75
C ILE A 158 37.85 -12.47 -13.44
N LYS A 159 38.01 -13.11 -12.28
CA LYS A 159 39.27 -13.78 -11.91
C LYS A 159 39.66 -14.87 -12.90
N GLU A 160 38.70 -15.68 -13.34
CA GLU A 160 38.91 -16.71 -14.35
C GLU A 160 39.34 -16.10 -15.70
N LYS A 161 38.61 -15.07 -16.18
CA LYS A 161 38.99 -14.34 -17.40
C LYS A 161 40.37 -13.71 -17.31
N MET A 162 40.71 -13.09 -16.18
CA MET A 162 42.03 -12.50 -15.94
C MET A 162 43.14 -13.55 -15.95
N SER A 163 42.88 -14.77 -15.49
CA SER A 163 43.84 -15.87 -15.56
C SER A 163 44.02 -16.42 -16.99
N ILE A 164 43.01 -16.30 -17.84
CA ILE A 164 43.03 -16.82 -19.22
C ILE A 164 43.62 -15.81 -20.21
N HIS A 165 43.36 -14.51 -20.03
CA HIS A 165 43.83 -13.47 -20.94
C HIS A 165 45.33 -13.20 -20.73
N GLN A 166 46.16 -13.66 -21.67
CA GLN A 166 47.62 -13.49 -21.63
C GLN A 166 48.08 -12.04 -21.90
N GLU A 167 47.25 -11.22 -22.55
CA GLU A 167 47.53 -9.81 -22.88
C GLU A 167 46.73 -8.83 -21.99
N MET A 168 47.07 -8.77 -20.70
CA MET A 168 46.41 -7.85 -19.76
C MET A 168 46.62 -6.36 -20.09
N GLN A 169 47.63 -6.00 -20.89
CA GLN A 169 47.97 -4.60 -21.18
C GLN A 169 47.00 -3.92 -22.15
N THR A 170 46.31 -4.69 -23.01
CA THR A 170 45.37 -4.17 -24.02
C THR A 170 43.91 -4.33 -23.61
N THR A 171 43.63 -5.11 -22.58
CA THR A 171 42.27 -5.44 -22.14
C THR A 171 41.67 -4.29 -21.34
N MET A 172 40.50 -3.79 -21.76
CA MET A 172 39.79 -2.75 -21.02
C MET A 172 38.85 -3.37 -19.98
N PRO A 173 38.55 -2.70 -18.85
CA PRO A 173 37.67 -3.25 -17.81
C PRO A 173 36.28 -3.67 -18.32
N ARG A 174 35.75 -3.00 -19.34
CA ARG A 174 34.46 -3.34 -19.98
C ARG A 174 34.45 -4.74 -20.64
N ASP A 175 35.61 -5.27 -21.01
CA ASP A 175 35.74 -6.59 -21.66
C ASP A 175 35.74 -7.72 -20.62
N LEU A 176 36.18 -7.40 -19.40
CA LEU A 176 36.18 -8.33 -18.26
C LEU A 176 34.82 -8.38 -17.57
N ILE A 177 34.20 -7.22 -17.36
CA ILE A 177 32.96 -7.07 -16.59
C ILE A 177 31.74 -7.51 -17.42
N ASN A 178 30.97 -8.45 -16.89
CA ASN A 178 29.69 -8.87 -17.45
C ASN A 178 28.59 -8.66 -16.41
N ALA A 179 27.60 -7.82 -16.73
CA ALA A 179 26.49 -7.53 -15.82
C ALA A 179 25.46 -8.66 -15.73
N LYS A 180 25.44 -9.62 -16.68
CA LYS A 180 24.42 -10.68 -16.74
C LYS A 180 24.25 -11.48 -15.43
N PRO A 181 25.32 -11.92 -14.72
CA PRO A 181 25.16 -12.64 -13.46
C PRO A 181 24.42 -11.85 -12.38
N VAL A 182 24.67 -10.54 -12.30
CA VAL A 182 24.03 -9.63 -11.36
C VAL A 182 22.57 -9.39 -11.76
N THR A 183 22.32 -9.05 -13.03
CA THR A 183 20.95 -8.84 -13.53
C THR A 183 20.10 -10.11 -13.41
N ALA A 184 20.68 -11.29 -13.65
CA ALA A 184 19.98 -12.56 -13.50
C ALA A 184 19.57 -12.83 -12.05
N ALA A 185 20.46 -12.62 -11.07
CA ALA A 185 20.14 -12.79 -9.65
C ALA A 185 19.03 -11.84 -9.19
N VAL A 186 19.06 -10.58 -9.64
CA VAL A 186 18.00 -9.59 -9.34
C VAL A 186 16.68 -9.98 -10.00
N ARG A 187 16.69 -10.39 -11.27
CA ARG A 187 15.48 -10.85 -11.98
C ARG A 187 14.88 -12.10 -11.35
N GLU A 188 15.71 -13.03 -10.90
CA GLU A 188 15.28 -14.23 -10.18
C GLU A 188 14.56 -13.84 -8.88
N PHE A 189 15.14 -12.92 -8.09
CA PHE A 189 14.50 -12.43 -6.88
C PHE A 189 13.11 -11.83 -7.12
N PHE A 190 12.96 -10.90 -8.07
CA PHE A 190 11.66 -10.27 -8.34
C PHE A 190 10.68 -11.20 -9.07
N GLY A 191 11.17 -12.15 -9.86
CA GLY A 191 10.33 -13.03 -10.67
C GLY A 191 9.85 -14.30 -9.97
N SER A 192 10.65 -14.89 -9.08
CA SER A 192 10.35 -16.22 -8.49
C SER A 192 10.27 -16.24 -6.96
N SER A 193 10.67 -15.16 -6.28
CA SER A 193 10.59 -15.11 -4.81
C SER A 193 9.14 -15.16 -4.34
N GLN A 194 8.87 -15.98 -3.33
CA GLN A 194 7.55 -16.04 -2.66
C GLN A 194 7.14 -14.70 -2.02
N LEU A 195 8.10 -13.82 -1.73
CA LEU A 195 7.86 -12.49 -1.16
C LEU A 195 7.57 -11.43 -2.23
N SER A 196 7.92 -11.69 -3.49
CA SER A 196 7.59 -10.83 -4.63
C SER A 196 6.24 -11.26 -5.20
N GLN A 197 5.16 -10.67 -4.70
CA GLN A 197 3.79 -11.03 -5.06
C GLN A 197 3.14 -9.90 -5.86
N PHE A 198 2.17 -10.26 -6.71
CA PHE A 198 1.30 -9.27 -7.33
C PHE A 198 0.57 -8.47 -6.26
N MET A 199 0.60 -7.14 -6.40
CA MET A 199 -0.06 -6.26 -5.46
C MET A 199 -1.57 -6.47 -5.51
N ASP A 200 -2.19 -6.71 -4.35
CA ASP A 200 -3.65 -6.68 -4.20
C ASP A 200 -4.13 -5.23 -4.29
N GLN A 201 -4.77 -4.93 -5.42
CA GLN A 201 -5.30 -3.62 -5.82
C GLN A 201 -6.82 -3.66 -5.97
N THR A 202 -7.49 -4.55 -5.23
CA THR A 202 -8.96 -4.60 -5.24
C THR A 202 -9.54 -3.23 -4.84
N ASN A 203 -8.99 -2.62 -3.79
CA ASN A 203 -9.32 -1.28 -3.30
C ASN A 203 -8.10 -0.64 -2.58
N PRO A 204 -8.13 0.66 -2.24
CA PRO A 204 -6.99 1.35 -1.61
C PRO A 204 -6.57 0.77 -0.24
N LEU A 205 -7.52 0.25 0.54
CA LEU A 205 -7.21 -0.38 1.83
C LEU A 205 -6.42 -1.67 1.64
N SER A 206 -6.80 -2.49 0.66
CA SER A 206 -6.09 -3.72 0.33
C SER A 206 -4.63 -3.46 -0.04
N GLU A 207 -4.39 -2.38 -0.80
CA GLU A 207 -3.04 -1.96 -1.21
C GLU A 207 -2.17 -1.58 0.00
N ILE A 208 -2.69 -0.73 0.91
CA ILE A 208 -1.95 -0.33 2.11
C ILE A 208 -1.67 -1.53 3.01
N THR A 209 -2.69 -2.35 3.32
CA THR A 209 -2.48 -3.52 4.16
C THR A 209 -1.45 -4.45 3.53
N HIS A 210 -1.50 -4.66 2.21
CA HIS A 210 -0.57 -5.57 1.56
C HIS A 210 0.89 -5.08 1.65
N LYS A 211 1.11 -3.76 1.52
CA LYS A 211 2.44 -3.13 1.71
C LYS A 211 2.94 -3.22 3.16
N ARG A 212 2.03 -3.27 4.14
CA ARG A 212 2.32 -3.36 5.59
C ARG A 212 2.29 -4.79 6.15
N ARG A 213 2.21 -5.80 5.27
CA ARG A 213 2.12 -7.21 5.65
C ARG A 213 3.48 -7.75 6.08
N LEU A 214 3.49 -8.51 7.17
CA LEU A 214 4.61 -9.30 7.66
C LEU A 214 4.38 -10.77 7.32
N SER A 215 5.43 -11.46 6.89
CA SER A 215 5.40 -12.89 6.56
C SER A 215 6.51 -13.62 7.30
N ALA A 216 6.15 -14.66 8.05
CA ALA A 216 7.09 -15.63 8.61
C ALA A 216 7.56 -16.66 7.55
N LEU A 217 6.91 -16.70 6.39
CA LEU A 217 7.24 -17.55 5.25
C LEU A 217 8.30 -16.90 4.35
N GLY A 218 9.06 -17.71 3.63
CA GLY A 218 10.02 -17.27 2.61
C GLY A 218 11.47 -17.70 2.91
N PRO A 219 12.44 -17.23 2.11
CA PRO A 219 13.85 -17.62 2.27
C PRO A 219 14.41 -17.18 3.62
N GLY A 220 14.85 -18.15 4.42
CA GLY A 220 15.33 -17.94 5.80
C GLY A 220 14.22 -17.85 6.86
N GLY A 221 12.96 -18.05 6.47
CA GLY A 221 11.81 -18.16 7.38
C GLY A 221 11.35 -19.61 7.57
N LEU A 222 10.10 -19.75 8.04
CA LEU A 222 9.45 -21.04 8.27
C LEU A 222 8.73 -21.53 7.00
N SER A 223 8.57 -22.85 6.89
CA SER A 223 7.62 -23.45 5.96
C SER A 223 6.30 -23.73 6.67
N ARG A 224 5.20 -23.78 5.92
CA ARG A 224 3.85 -24.03 6.49
C ARG A 224 3.78 -25.33 7.30
N GLU A 225 4.48 -26.36 6.84
CA GLU A 225 4.50 -27.70 7.46
C GLU A 225 5.38 -27.76 8.71
N ARG A 226 6.41 -26.92 8.79
CA ARG A 226 7.32 -26.87 9.94
C ARG A 226 6.84 -25.91 11.03
N ALA A 227 5.91 -25.02 10.72
CA ALA A 227 5.39 -24.05 11.68
C ALA A 227 4.39 -24.73 12.63
N GLY A 228 4.83 -24.91 13.90
CA GLY A 228 4.00 -25.41 14.99
C GLY A 228 2.91 -24.43 15.44
N PHE A 229 2.20 -24.79 16.50
CA PHE A 229 1.12 -23.97 17.07
C PHE A 229 1.66 -22.70 17.74
N GLU A 230 2.74 -22.80 18.51
CA GLU A 230 3.36 -21.70 19.28
C GLU A 230 3.64 -20.47 18.41
N VAL A 231 4.24 -20.69 17.23
CA VAL A 231 4.62 -19.62 16.30
C VAL A 231 3.41 -18.92 15.65
N ARG A 232 2.24 -19.55 15.69
CA ARG A 232 1.00 -19.01 15.12
C ARG A 232 0.17 -18.26 16.15
N ASP A 233 0.49 -18.42 17.44
CA ASP A 233 -0.27 -17.83 18.53
C ASP A 233 0.06 -16.34 18.71
N VAL A 234 -0.80 -15.64 19.44
CA VAL A 234 -0.62 -14.22 19.75
C VAL A 234 0.27 -14.08 20.98
N HIS A 235 1.48 -13.56 20.79
CA HIS A 235 2.42 -13.29 21.89
C HIS A 235 2.18 -11.90 22.51
N PRO A 236 2.33 -11.70 23.84
CA PRO A 236 2.15 -10.40 24.50
C PRO A 236 2.97 -9.25 23.88
N THR A 237 4.19 -9.54 23.40
CA THR A 237 5.04 -8.52 22.74
C THR A 237 4.46 -8.00 21.43
N HIS A 238 3.45 -8.65 20.85
CA HIS A 238 2.76 -8.15 19.66
C HIS A 238 2.02 -6.83 19.95
N TYR A 239 1.72 -6.53 21.21
CA TYR A 239 1.04 -5.30 21.63
C TYR A 239 1.72 -4.05 21.02
N GLY A 240 0.94 -3.25 20.29
CA GLY A 240 1.43 -2.03 19.67
C GLY A 240 2.36 -2.21 18.45
N ARG A 241 2.69 -3.47 18.07
CA ARG A 241 3.69 -3.81 17.04
C ARG A 241 3.08 -4.59 15.87
N ILE A 242 2.38 -5.67 16.17
CA ILE A 242 1.71 -6.55 15.21
C ILE A 242 0.24 -6.62 15.61
N CYS A 243 -0.66 -6.46 14.64
CA CYS A 243 -2.08 -6.56 14.92
C CYS A 243 -2.46 -8.00 15.28
N PRO A 244 -3.14 -8.23 16.42
CA PRO A 244 -3.57 -9.56 16.82
C PRO A 244 -4.82 -10.05 16.08
N ILE A 245 -5.54 -9.15 15.40
CA ILE A 245 -6.82 -9.44 14.73
C ILE A 245 -6.63 -9.74 13.24
N GLU A 246 -5.80 -8.96 12.54
CA GLU A 246 -5.68 -9.04 11.09
C GLU A 246 -4.68 -10.14 10.67
N THR A 247 -5.21 -11.33 10.39
CA THR A 247 -4.47 -12.45 9.79
C THR A 247 -5.39 -13.21 8.80
N PRO A 248 -4.84 -13.82 7.72
CA PRO A 248 -5.64 -14.65 6.84
C PRO A 248 -6.22 -15.87 7.54
N GLU A 249 -7.48 -16.20 7.24
CA GLU A 249 -8.09 -17.46 7.67
C GLU A 249 -7.42 -18.65 6.94
N GLY A 250 -7.42 -19.83 7.58
CA GLY A 250 -6.94 -21.07 6.98
C GLY A 250 -5.46 -21.39 7.24
N PRO A 251 -4.75 -22.03 6.31
CA PRO A 251 -3.41 -22.59 6.57
C PRO A 251 -2.32 -21.57 6.95
N ASN A 252 -2.53 -20.29 6.64
CA ASN A 252 -1.58 -19.21 6.89
C ASN A 252 -1.87 -18.41 8.17
N ILE A 253 -2.86 -18.82 8.97
CA ILE A 253 -3.18 -18.15 10.24
C ILE A 253 -1.93 -18.05 11.13
N GLY A 254 -1.68 -16.84 11.65
CA GLY A 254 -0.52 -16.52 12.50
C GLY A 254 0.82 -16.41 11.78
N LEU A 255 0.94 -16.90 10.54
CA LEU A 255 2.18 -16.82 9.74
C LEU A 255 2.24 -15.56 8.87
N ILE A 256 1.08 -14.98 8.60
CA ILE A 256 0.93 -13.72 7.91
C ILE A 256 0.18 -12.78 8.85
N SER A 257 0.81 -11.67 9.18
CA SER A 257 0.24 -10.68 10.09
C SER A 257 0.41 -9.28 9.51
N SER A 258 -0.22 -8.28 10.12
CA SER A 258 -0.18 -6.89 9.68
C SER A 258 0.50 -6.02 10.74
N LEU A 259 1.29 -5.04 10.31
CA LEU A 259 1.86 -4.05 11.23
C LEU A 259 0.72 -3.23 11.87
N SER A 260 0.83 -2.98 13.17
CA SER A 260 -0.09 -2.08 13.87
C SER A 260 0.03 -0.64 13.36
N CYS A 261 -0.96 0.22 13.65
CA CYS A 261 -1.06 1.58 13.10
C CYS A 261 0.20 2.43 13.32
N PHE A 262 0.72 2.46 14.55
CA PHE A 262 1.86 3.29 14.94
C PHE A 262 3.20 2.54 15.02
N ALA A 263 3.21 1.25 14.66
CA ALA A 263 4.42 0.45 14.71
C ALA A 263 5.47 0.96 13.71
N ARG A 264 6.74 0.98 14.14
CA ARG A 264 7.89 1.37 13.32
C ARG A 264 8.93 0.24 13.31
N ILE A 265 9.68 0.13 12.22
CA ILE A 265 10.85 -0.75 12.15
C ILE A 265 12.11 0.11 12.34
N ASN A 266 12.98 -0.29 13.26
CA ASN A 266 14.22 0.41 13.55
C ASN A 266 15.37 0.03 12.60
N GLU A 267 16.55 0.64 12.79
CA GLU A 267 17.71 0.42 11.91
C GLU A 267 18.20 -1.04 11.89
N PHE A 268 17.90 -1.82 12.94
CA PHE A 268 18.30 -3.22 13.09
C PHE A 268 17.22 -4.21 12.62
N GLY A 269 16.05 -3.72 12.23
CA GLY A 269 14.92 -4.52 11.77
C GLY A 269 13.97 -5.00 12.89
N PHE A 270 14.10 -4.48 14.12
CA PHE A 270 13.14 -4.78 15.19
C PHE A 270 11.95 -3.83 15.17
N ILE A 271 10.78 -4.32 15.57
CA ILE A 271 9.55 -3.55 15.60
C ILE A 271 9.45 -2.81 16.93
N GLU A 272 9.18 -1.52 16.85
CA GLU A 272 9.03 -0.60 17.99
C GLU A 272 7.62 -0.06 18.04
N SER A 273 7.16 0.23 19.27
CA SER A 273 5.89 0.92 19.52
C SER A 273 6.14 2.23 20.26
N PRO A 274 5.37 3.30 19.98
CA PRO A 274 5.54 4.58 20.64
C PRO A 274 4.82 4.67 21.98
N TYR A 275 5.45 5.35 22.94
CA TYR A 275 4.92 5.60 24.28
C TYR A 275 5.07 7.07 24.70
N ARG A 276 4.17 7.52 25.57
CA ARG A 276 4.27 8.79 26.31
C ARG A 276 4.98 8.56 27.63
N LYS A 277 5.85 9.47 28.03
CA LYS A 277 6.63 9.34 29.26
C LYS A 277 5.85 9.89 30.46
N VAL A 278 5.93 9.20 31.59
CA VAL A 278 5.35 9.64 32.87
C VAL A 278 6.46 10.08 33.81
N ILE A 279 6.29 11.24 34.43
CA ILE A 279 7.21 11.80 35.42
C ILE A 279 6.39 12.14 36.66
N ASP A 280 6.71 11.53 37.80
CA ASP A 280 6.04 11.74 39.09
C ASP A 280 4.50 11.63 39.03
N GLY A 281 3.99 10.65 38.27
CA GLY A 281 2.56 10.42 38.07
C GLY A 281 1.86 11.37 37.10
N ARG A 282 2.63 12.20 36.39
CA ARG A 282 2.16 13.11 35.33
C ARG A 282 2.59 12.62 33.95
N VAL A 283 1.65 12.48 33.02
CA VAL A 283 1.94 12.19 31.62
C VAL A 283 2.48 13.46 30.96
N VAL A 284 3.71 13.40 30.43
CA VAL A 284 4.38 14.56 29.82
C VAL A 284 4.57 14.30 28.32
N GLU A 285 4.11 15.24 27.50
CA GLU A 285 4.34 15.21 26.06
C GLU A 285 5.66 15.85 25.70
N TYR A 286 6.39 15.19 24.80
CA TYR A 286 7.68 15.65 24.28
C TYR A 286 7.56 16.02 22.81
N VAL A 287 8.33 17.01 22.43
CA VAL A 287 8.49 17.46 21.04
C VAL A 287 9.95 17.48 20.66
N ARG A 288 10.24 17.17 19.38
CA ARG A 288 11.56 17.35 18.77
C ARG A 288 11.57 18.69 18.05
N ILE A 289 12.61 19.48 18.31
CA ILE A 289 12.80 20.78 17.65
C ILE A 289 13.31 20.56 16.23
N ILE A 290 12.57 21.01 15.22
CA ILE A 290 13.03 21.01 13.82
C ILE A 290 13.96 22.21 13.61
N ASN A 291 13.47 23.39 13.99
CA ASN A 291 14.21 24.64 13.89
C ASN A 291 14.06 25.40 15.20
N GLY A 292 15.17 25.79 15.80
CA GLY A 292 15.20 26.51 17.08
C GLY A 292 14.70 27.95 16.98
N GLY A 293 14.68 28.54 15.78
CA GLY A 293 14.32 29.95 15.59
C GLY A 293 15.19 30.85 16.47
N ASP A 294 14.56 31.82 17.14
CA ASP A 294 15.20 32.73 18.11
C ASP A 294 15.10 32.21 19.57
N THR A 295 14.70 30.94 19.76
CA THR A 295 14.64 30.33 21.09
C THR A 295 16.00 29.77 21.53
N LYS A 296 16.08 29.31 22.79
CA LYS A 296 17.29 28.68 23.36
C LYS A 296 17.56 27.26 22.85
N PHE A 297 16.64 26.67 22.08
CA PHE A 297 16.70 25.25 21.74
C PHE A 297 17.48 24.99 20.45
N LYS A 298 18.19 23.86 20.40
CA LYS A 298 18.91 23.42 19.20
C LYS A 298 18.04 22.49 18.37
N PRO A 299 18.26 22.42 17.04
CA PRO A 299 17.65 21.39 16.21
C PRO A 299 17.94 19.99 16.77
N SER A 300 16.94 19.12 16.79
CA SER A 300 16.94 17.77 17.38
C SER A 300 16.94 17.68 18.92
N ASP A 301 16.81 18.79 19.65
CA ASP A 301 16.56 18.71 21.10
C ASP A 301 15.18 18.09 21.37
N HIS A 302 15.10 17.20 22.36
CA HIS A 302 13.84 16.60 22.83
C HIS A 302 13.44 17.29 24.13
N VAL A 303 12.35 18.05 24.08
CA VAL A 303 11.92 18.91 25.19
C VAL A 303 10.43 18.76 25.45
N PRO A 304 9.96 18.97 26.69
CA PRO A 304 8.53 18.99 26.99
C PRO A 304 7.80 20.07 26.19
N THR A 305 6.60 19.77 25.68
CA THR A 305 5.79 20.70 24.87
C THR A 305 5.59 22.05 25.56
N GLU A 306 5.31 22.04 26.86
CA GLU A 306 5.10 23.26 27.65
C GLU A 306 6.31 24.20 27.67
N ASP A 307 7.53 23.65 27.68
CA ASP A 307 8.74 24.45 27.75
C ASP A 307 8.97 25.18 26.43
N VAL A 308 8.60 24.55 25.31
CA VAL A 308 8.61 25.16 23.99
C VAL A 308 7.53 26.24 23.90
N GLU A 309 6.30 25.96 24.35
CA GLU A 309 5.23 26.96 24.32
C GLU A 309 5.57 28.19 25.17
N LYS A 310 6.16 27.99 26.35
CA LYS A 310 6.65 29.08 27.21
C LYS A 310 7.76 29.85 26.53
N ALA A 311 8.69 29.19 25.82
CA ALA A 311 9.74 29.86 25.06
C ALA A 311 9.18 30.64 23.86
N ASN A 312 8.27 30.05 23.09
CA ASN A 312 7.63 30.68 21.93
C ASN A 312 6.76 31.88 22.33
N LYS A 313 6.13 31.85 23.50
CA LYS A 313 5.42 33.01 24.06
C LYS A 313 6.38 34.16 24.41
N ARG A 314 7.63 33.88 24.80
CA ARG A 314 8.64 34.89 25.16
C ARG A 314 9.28 35.58 23.95
N VAL A 315 9.30 34.94 22.78
CA VAL A 315 9.92 35.46 21.54
C VAL A 315 9.10 36.60 20.89
N GLY A 316 7.84 36.81 21.30
CA GLY A 316 6.98 37.89 20.78
C GLY A 316 6.36 37.58 19.41
N ALA A 317 5.67 38.55 18.80
CA ALA A 317 4.99 38.38 17.51
C ALA A 317 5.94 38.47 16.30
N ASP A 318 7.05 39.22 16.42
CA ASP A 318 8.00 39.48 15.34
C ASP A 318 9.20 38.52 15.29
N GLY A 319 9.43 37.73 16.35
CA GLY A 319 10.53 36.77 16.43
C GLY A 319 10.17 35.39 15.87
N ARG A 320 11.16 34.67 15.34
CA ARG A 320 10.96 33.33 14.77
C ARG A 320 10.77 32.30 15.88
N LYS A 321 9.55 31.78 15.97
CA LYS A 321 9.18 30.70 16.90
C LYS A 321 9.94 29.41 16.56
N ALA A 322 10.19 28.58 17.57
CA ALA A 322 10.70 27.25 17.36
C ALA A 322 9.65 26.38 16.67
N GLU A 323 10.04 25.76 15.56
CA GLU A 323 9.25 24.76 14.85
C GLU A 323 9.48 23.40 15.49
N VAL A 324 8.37 22.71 15.77
CA VAL A 324 8.39 21.47 16.53
C VAL A 324 7.57 20.39 15.87
N GLU A 325 7.97 19.16 16.12
CA GLU A 325 7.20 17.96 15.78
C GLU A 325 6.98 17.11 17.04
N PRO A 326 5.84 16.42 17.15
CA PRO A 326 5.60 15.48 18.25
C PRO A 326 6.68 14.38 18.29
N TRP A 327 7.22 14.12 19.48
CA TRP A 327 8.26 13.11 19.70
C TRP A 327 7.80 12.08 20.74
N PRO A 328 7.17 10.97 20.29
CA PRO A 328 6.91 9.85 21.18
C PRO A 328 8.17 8.98 21.38
N PHE A 329 8.27 8.32 22.53
CA PHE A 329 9.38 7.41 22.83
C PHE A 329 9.10 6.04 22.24
N TYR A 330 9.76 5.70 21.14
CA TYR A 330 9.69 4.37 20.55
C TYR A 330 10.53 3.39 21.36
N GLN A 331 9.95 2.24 21.71
CA GLN A 331 10.64 1.17 22.42
C GLN A 331 10.48 -0.18 21.72
N THR A 332 11.57 -0.93 21.68
CA THR A 332 11.59 -2.34 21.27
C THR A 332 10.96 -3.24 22.33
N ALA A 333 10.68 -4.50 22.00
CA ALA A 333 10.02 -5.43 22.91
C ALA A 333 10.80 -5.63 24.23
N TRP A 334 12.12 -5.81 24.16
CA TRP A 334 12.94 -6.05 25.37
C TRP A 334 13.26 -4.78 26.17
N GLU A 335 13.05 -3.59 25.58
CA GLU A 335 13.10 -2.33 26.32
C GLU A 335 11.82 -2.14 27.11
N GLU A 336 10.67 -2.40 26.49
CA GLU A 336 9.36 -2.34 27.14
C GLU A 336 9.27 -3.27 28.37
N ASP A 337 9.83 -4.49 28.29
CA ASP A 337 9.79 -5.46 29.40
C ASP A 337 10.39 -4.92 30.71
N LYS A 338 11.30 -3.94 30.62
CA LYS A 338 11.96 -3.33 31.79
C LYS A 338 11.07 -2.30 32.50
N HIS A 339 10.04 -1.80 31.84
CA HIS A 339 9.22 -0.68 32.30
C HIS A 339 7.81 -1.12 32.66
N VAL A 340 7.16 -0.34 33.53
CA VAL A 340 5.73 -0.48 33.81
C VAL A 340 4.96 0.47 32.90
N VAL A 341 4.14 -0.09 32.00
CA VAL A 341 3.41 0.67 30.97
C VAL A 341 1.92 0.68 31.28
N GLY A 342 1.36 1.88 31.46
CA GLY A 342 -0.06 2.12 31.64
C GLY A 342 -0.85 2.10 30.32
N GLN A 343 -2.14 1.76 30.41
CA GLN A 343 -3.05 1.72 29.26
C GLN A 343 -3.41 3.12 28.74
N ALA A 344 -3.83 3.20 27.48
CA ALA A 344 -4.17 4.47 26.83
C ALA A 344 -5.40 5.17 27.41
N ASN A 345 -6.32 4.40 28.01
CA ASN A 345 -7.61 4.85 28.58
C ASN A 345 -7.51 5.27 30.06
N ILE A 346 -6.30 5.43 30.60
CA ILE A 346 -6.11 5.94 31.97
C ILE A 346 -6.71 7.36 32.05
N GLU A 347 -7.53 7.59 33.07
CA GLU A 347 -8.12 8.90 33.33
C GLU A 347 -7.07 9.90 33.82
N LEU A 348 -6.95 11.01 33.10
CA LEU A 348 -6.03 12.10 33.38
C LEU A 348 -6.80 13.37 33.77
N ASP A 349 -6.22 14.18 34.65
CA ASP A 349 -6.72 15.53 34.92
C ASP A 349 -6.31 16.54 33.83
N GLU A 350 -6.79 17.78 33.90
CA GLU A 350 -6.47 18.85 32.95
C GLU A 350 -4.96 19.18 32.87
N ASN A 351 -4.21 18.85 33.92
CA ASN A 351 -2.76 19.05 33.98
C ASN A 351 -1.99 17.80 33.54
N GLY A 352 -2.65 16.69 33.20
CA GLY A 352 -2.04 15.42 32.78
C GLY A 352 -1.63 14.49 33.92
N TYR A 353 -2.07 14.72 35.16
CA TYR A 353 -1.86 13.78 36.27
C TYR A 353 -2.86 12.63 36.23
N ILE A 354 -2.38 11.44 36.60
CA ILE A 354 -3.23 10.25 36.72
C ILE A 354 -4.14 10.41 37.95
N ILE A 355 -5.45 10.31 37.72
CA ILE A 355 -6.48 10.53 38.74
C ILE A 355 -6.51 9.37 39.75
N ASN A 356 -6.60 8.14 39.25
CA ASN A 356 -6.73 6.95 40.08
C ASN A 356 -5.38 6.55 40.71
N ASP A 357 -5.39 6.13 41.98
CA ASP A 357 -4.15 5.75 42.67
C ASP A 357 -3.59 4.41 42.14
N ARG A 358 -4.48 3.47 41.81
CA ARG A 358 -4.17 2.18 41.19
C ARG A 358 -4.74 2.13 39.78
N ASN A 359 -3.91 1.80 38.81
CA ASN A 359 -4.30 1.76 37.39
C ASN A 359 -3.89 0.43 36.77
N ALA A 360 -4.63 0.01 35.74
CA ALA A 360 -4.25 -1.12 34.93
C ALA A 360 -2.97 -0.78 34.14
N ALA A 361 -1.96 -1.62 34.32
CA ALA A 361 -0.68 -1.51 33.65
C ALA A 361 -0.17 -2.90 33.24
N ARG A 362 0.90 -2.93 32.46
CA ARG A 362 1.61 -4.15 32.09
C ARG A 362 3.09 -4.04 32.41
N GLN A 363 3.69 -5.16 32.76
CA GLN A 363 5.14 -5.30 32.97
C GLN A 363 5.57 -6.70 32.50
N ALA A 364 6.58 -6.77 31.63
CA ALA A 364 7.11 -8.03 31.09
C ALA A 364 6.02 -9.01 30.56
N GLY A 365 4.99 -8.47 29.90
CA GLY A 365 3.87 -9.25 29.34
C GLY A 365 2.75 -9.61 30.32
N GLU A 366 2.91 -9.36 31.62
CA GLU A 366 1.86 -9.61 32.62
C GLU A 366 1.02 -8.35 32.89
N PHE A 367 -0.29 -8.54 33.11
CA PHE A 367 -1.20 -7.48 33.53
C PHE A 367 -1.16 -7.31 35.04
N ILE A 368 -0.84 -6.09 35.50
CA ILE A 368 -0.71 -5.74 36.91
C ILE A 368 -1.53 -4.48 37.25
N LEU A 369 -1.87 -4.32 38.53
CA LEU A 369 -2.40 -3.06 39.05
C LEU A 369 -1.25 -2.25 39.67
N ALA A 370 -0.75 -1.27 38.93
CA ALA A 370 0.37 -0.43 39.34
C ALA A 370 -0.12 0.83 40.07
N LEU A 371 0.67 1.33 41.02
CA LEU A 371 0.42 2.65 41.60
C LEU A 371 0.81 3.73 40.60
N ARG A 372 0.15 4.89 40.65
CA ARG A 372 0.44 6.03 39.74
C ARG A 372 1.91 6.47 39.69
N LYS A 373 2.67 6.26 40.77
CA LYS A 373 4.09 6.60 40.90
C LYS A 373 5.02 5.57 40.26
N ASP A 374 4.55 4.35 40.06
CA ASP A 374 5.34 3.23 39.53
C ASP A 374 5.19 3.14 38.00
N ILE A 375 4.23 3.86 37.42
CA ILE A 375 4.00 3.92 35.96
C ILE A 375 5.03 4.85 35.34
N GLU A 376 5.83 4.33 34.41
CA GLU A 376 6.90 5.08 33.73
C GLU A 376 6.50 5.53 32.33
N TYR A 377 5.64 4.77 31.67
CA TYR A 377 5.17 5.04 30.31
C TYR A 377 3.67 4.79 30.19
N VAL A 378 3.04 5.46 29.24
CA VAL A 378 1.63 5.25 28.89
C VAL A 378 1.50 5.15 27.37
N ASP A 379 0.61 4.29 26.92
CA ASP A 379 0.22 4.15 25.52
C ASP A 379 -0.19 5.48 24.87
N VAL A 380 0.16 5.69 23.59
CA VAL A 380 -0.15 6.95 22.88
C VAL A 380 -1.62 7.03 22.49
N SER A 381 -2.18 5.93 21.99
CA SER A 381 -3.56 5.87 21.53
C SER A 381 -4.08 4.44 21.62
N PRO A 382 -5.38 4.21 21.93
CA PRO A 382 -5.96 2.87 21.88
C PRO A 382 -5.86 2.22 20.49
N LYS A 383 -5.84 3.04 19.42
CA LYS A 383 -5.68 2.59 18.02
C LYS A 383 -4.33 1.91 17.77
N GLN A 384 -3.33 2.10 18.63
CA GLN A 384 -2.00 1.53 18.45
C GLN A 384 -1.99 -0.01 18.49
N LEU A 385 -2.99 -0.63 19.13
CA LEU A 385 -3.06 -2.08 19.24
C LEU A 385 -3.36 -2.76 17.89
N VAL A 386 -4.13 -2.10 17.04
CA VAL A 386 -4.73 -2.69 15.83
C VAL A 386 -4.02 -2.24 14.56
N SER A 387 -4.28 -2.94 13.46
CA SER A 387 -3.82 -2.55 12.12
C SER A 387 -4.73 -1.49 11.50
N VAL A 388 -4.32 -0.97 10.34
CA VAL A 388 -5.12 0.00 9.57
C VAL A 388 -6.51 -0.56 9.24
N ALA A 389 -6.63 -1.80 8.77
CA ALA A 389 -7.92 -2.38 8.40
C ALA A 389 -8.85 -2.60 9.61
N ALA A 390 -8.32 -3.09 10.73
CA ALA A 390 -9.10 -3.25 11.95
C ALA A 390 -9.47 -1.90 12.58
N SER A 391 -8.63 -0.87 12.41
CA SER A 391 -8.89 0.49 12.91
C SER A 391 -10.07 1.21 12.23
N LEU A 392 -10.55 0.70 11.09
CA LEU A 392 -11.69 1.25 10.33
C LEU A 392 -13.04 0.65 10.74
N ILE A 393 -13.05 -0.32 11.66
CA ILE A 393 -14.27 -0.93 12.19
C ILE A 393 -14.72 -0.10 13.40
N PRO A 394 -15.85 0.62 13.33
CA PRO A 394 -16.40 1.33 14.49
C PRO A 394 -16.90 0.31 15.52
N PHE A 395 -16.97 0.68 16.80
CA PHE A 395 -17.47 -0.20 17.87
C PHE A 395 -16.76 -1.57 17.94
N LEU A 396 -15.49 -1.65 17.54
CA LEU A 396 -14.71 -2.88 17.52
C LEU A 396 -14.68 -3.57 18.90
N GLU A 397 -14.73 -2.78 19.97
CA GLU A 397 -14.79 -3.26 21.36
C GLU A 397 -16.05 -4.07 21.70
N ASN A 398 -17.09 -4.02 20.86
CA ASN A 398 -18.35 -4.74 21.02
C ASN A 398 -18.47 -5.97 20.10
N ASP A 399 -17.41 -6.30 19.37
CA ASP A 399 -17.36 -7.45 18.47
C ASP A 399 -16.43 -8.54 19.00
N ASP A 400 -16.82 -9.80 18.83
CA ASP A 400 -15.90 -10.93 19.00
C ASP A 400 -14.69 -10.83 18.06
N ALA A 401 -13.52 -11.20 18.55
CA ALA A 401 -12.26 -11.09 17.81
C ALA A 401 -12.28 -11.85 16.47
N ASN A 402 -12.97 -12.99 16.38
CA ASN A 402 -13.07 -13.72 15.12
C ASN A 402 -13.91 -12.95 14.10
N ARG A 403 -14.95 -12.23 14.54
CA ARG A 403 -15.77 -11.38 13.67
C ARG A 403 -15.02 -10.15 13.21
N ALA A 404 -14.25 -9.54 14.09
CA ALA A 404 -13.32 -8.46 13.74
C ALA A 404 -12.27 -8.91 12.69
N LEU A 405 -11.71 -10.12 12.84
CA LEU A 405 -10.78 -10.72 11.87
C LEU A 405 -11.45 -10.86 10.49
N MET A 406 -12.66 -11.43 10.46
CA MET A 406 -13.43 -11.55 9.22
C MET A 406 -13.77 -10.18 8.62
N GLY A 407 -14.17 -9.22 9.45
CA GLY A 407 -14.49 -7.85 9.03
C GLY A 407 -13.31 -7.14 8.37
N SER A 408 -12.13 -7.18 9.01
CA SER A 408 -10.90 -6.61 8.45
C SER A 408 -10.50 -7.29 7.13
N ASN A 409 -10.63 -8.61 7.03
CA ASN A 409 -10.34 -9.36 5.81
C ASN A 409 -11.33 -9.08 4.67
N MET A 410 -12.63 -8.93 4.97
CA MET A 410 -13.66 -8.66 3.98
C MET A 410 -13.61 -7.24 3.43
N GLN A 411 -13.22 -6.26 4.25
CA GLN A 411 -13.00 -4.89 3.78
C GLN A 411 -11.95 -4.82 2.65
N ARG A 412 -10.92 -5.67 2.67
CA ARG A 412 -9.91 -5.76 1.60
C ARG A 412 -10.44 -6.35 0.29
N GLN A 413 -11.55 -7.07 0.36
CA GLN A 413 -12.19 -7.72 -0.79
C GLN A 413 -13.29 -6.85 -1.41
N SER A 414 -13.58 -5.66 -0.86
CA SER A 414 -14.66 -4.82 -1.38
C SER A 414 -14.28 -4.23 -2.74
N VAL A 415 -15.20 -4.33 -3.70
CA VAL A 415 -14.99 -3.80 -5.05
C VAL A 415 -15.35 -2.31 -5.15
N PRO A 416 -14.63 -1.52 -5.96
CA PRO A 416 -15.00 -0.12 -6.19
C PRO A 416 -16.37 0.01 -6.84
N LEU A 417 -17.23 0.76 -6.18
CA LEU A 417 -18.57 1.09 -6.67
C LEU A 417 -18.52 2.28 -7.61
N LEU A 418 -19.42 2.34 -8.59
CA LEU A 418 -19.58 3.48 -9.50
C LEU A 418 -19.88 4.78 -8.74
N ARG A 419 -20.67 4.64 -7.67
CA ARG A 419 -21.09 5.69 -6.74
C ARG A 419 -20.78 5.21 -5.32
N ALA A 420 -19.55 5.38 -4.88
CA ALA A 420 -19.18 5.17 -3.48
C ALA A 420 -19.74 6.31 -2.60
N GLU A 421 -19.91 6.05 -1.31
CA GLU A 421 -20.35 7.04 -0.33
C GLU A 421 -19.53 6.89 0.95
N ALA A 422 -19.08 8.01 1.53
CA ALA A 422 -18.37 8.00 2.81
C ALA A 422 -19.27 7.41 3.93
N PRO A 423 -18.71 6.62 4.85
CA PRO A 423 -19.49 6.06 5.95
C PRO A 423 -20.04 7.19 6.84
N TYR A 424 -21.31 7.08 7.25
CA TYR A 424 -21.86 8.01 8.25
C TYR A 424 -21.14 7.84 9.59
N ILE A 425 -20.80 6.59 9.93
CA ILE A 425 -20.10 6.23 11.15
C ILE A 425 -18.70 5.75 10.75
N GLY A 426 -17.72 6.62 10.89
CA GLY A 426 -16.31 6.30 10.67
C GLY A 426 -15.54 6.15 11.99
N THR A 427 -14.22 6.00 11.91
CA THR A 427 -13.32 6.02 13.08
C THR A 427 -12.33 7.20 13.05
N GLY A 428 -12.36 7.98 11.97
CA GLY A 428 -11.42 9.06 11.65
C GLY A 428 -10.15 8.57 10.95
N MET A 429 -10.02 7.25 10.72
CA MET A 429 -8.89 6.67 9.98
C MET A 429 -9.10 6.66 8.46
N GLU A 430 -10.32 6.92 8.00
CA GLU A 430 -10.72 6.90 6.60
C GLU A 430 -9.92 7.90 5.77
N LYS A 431 -9.83 9.15 6.23
CA LYS A 431 -9.07 10.22 5.58
C LYS A 431 -7.57 9.91 5.50
N VAL A 432 -7.00 9.38 6.58
CA VAL A 432 -5.57 9.01 6.67
C VAL A 432 -5.28 7.87 5.69
N THR A 433 -6.13 6.85 5.70
CA THR A 433 -5.99 5.67 4.82
C THR A 433 -6.13 6.06 3.34
N ALA A 434 -7.11 6.90 2.99
CA ALA A 434 -7.27 7.37 1.62
C ALA A 434 -6.04 8.17 1.15
N ARG A 435 -5.54 9.10 1.97
CA ARG A 435 -4.36 9.92 1.65
C ARG A 435 -3.09 9.09 1.48
N ASP A 436 -2.77 8.26 2.47
CA ASP A 436 -1.50 7.54 2.51
C ASP A 436 -1.47 6.33 1.56
N SER A 437 -2.63 5.94 1.00
CA SER A 437 -2.70 4.91 -0.06
C SER A 437 -2.14 5.38 -1.39
N GLY A 438 -2.15 6.70 -1.63
CA GLY A 438 -1.88 7.29 -2.95
C GLY A 438 -3.03 7.15 -3.95
N ALA A 439 -4.21 6.68 -3.52
CA ALA A 439 -5.40 6.60 -4.39
C ALA A 439 -5.95 8.00 -4.72
N VAL A 440 -5.93 8.91 -3.75
CA VAL A 440 -6.32 10.31 -3.92
C VAL A 440 -5.14 11.15 -4.39
N VAL A 441 -5.43 12.20 -5.15
CA VAL A 441 -4.42 13.16 -5.59
C VAL A 441 -4.34 14.28 -4.57
N VAL A 442 -3.13 14.57 -4.12
CA VAL A 442 -2.86 15.55 -3.06
C VAL A 442 -2.04 16.72 -3.61
N ALA A 443 -2.39 17.94 -3.25
CA ALA A 443 -1.63 19.14 -3.62
C ALA A 443 -0.23 19.10 -2.99
N ARG A 444 0.80 19.23 -3.82
CA ARG A 444 2.22 19.24 -3.40
C ARG A 444 2.63 20.54 -2.72
N ARG A 445 2.03 21.65 -3.14
CA ARG A 445 2.32 23.02 -2.72
C ARG A 445 1.02 23.78 -2.49
N ASP A 446 1.09 24.82 -1.66
CA ASP A 446 0.02 25.80 -1.55
C ASP A 446 -0.13 26.53 -2.90
N GLY A 447 -1.35 26.83 -3.30
CA GLY A 447 -1.58 27.50 -4.57
C GLY A 447 -3.06 27.74 -4.89
N VAL A 448 -3.31 28.27 -6.08
CA VAL A 448 -4.67 28.48 -6.60
C VAL A 448 -4.88 27.59 -7.82
N VAL A 449 -6.03 26.96 -7.90
CA VAL A 449 -6.41 26.11 -9.03
C VAL A 449 -6.67 26.99 -10.26
N ASP A 450 -5.82 26.85 -11.28
CA ASP A 450 -5.91 27.61 -12.54
C ASP A 450 -6.92 26.95 -13.50
N TYR A 451 -6.84 25.63 -13.63
CA TYR A 451 -7.62 24.87 -14.58
C TYR A 451 -7.97 23.49 -14.01
N VAL A 452 -9.21 23.06 -14.22
CA VAL A 452 -9.72 21.75 -13.83
C VAL A 452 -10.50 21.17 -15.00
N ASP A 453 -10.11 19.97 -15.42
CA ASP A 453 -10.96 19.11 -16.22
C ASP A 453 -10.97 17.68 -15.65
N SER A 454 -11.62 16.76 -16.36
CA SER A 454 -11.70 15.38 -15.92
C SER A 454 -10.39 14.62 -16.02
N GLU A 455 -9.42 15.06 -16.81
CA GLU A 455 -8.14 14.37 -17.10
C GLU A 455 -6.95 14.99 -16.36
N ARG A 456 -7.00 16.27 -16.01
CA ARG A 456 -5.91 16.99 -15.37
C ARG A 456 -6.39 18.16 -14.51
N ILE A 457 -5.58 18.48 -13.51
CA ILE A 457 -5.72 19.65 -12.64
C ILE A 457 -4.43 20.45 -12.72
N ILE A 458 -4.53 21.76 -12.89
CA ILE A 458 -3.39 22.66 -12.90
C ILE A 458 -3.49 23.59 -11.70
N VAL A 459 -2.48 23.54 -10.84
CA VAL A 459 -2.37 24.42 -9.66
C VAL A 459 -1.21 25.37 -9.85
N LYS A 460 -1.51 26.67 -9.77
CA LYS A 460 -0.52 27.74 -9.73
C LYS A 460 0.01 27.84 -8.31
N ALA A 461 1.25 27.39 -8.08
CA ALA A 461 1.84 27.36 -6.75
C ALA A 461 2.19 28.76 -6.24
N ASP A 462 2.00 28.99 -4.94
CA ASP A 462 2.42 30.20 -4.25
C ASP A 462 3.95 30.23 -4.11
N HIS A 463 4.54 31.42 -4.21
CA HIS A 463 5.99 31.60 -4.19
C HIS A 463 6.65 31.60 -2.79
N ASN A 464 5.92 31.23 -1.75
CA ASN A 464 6.38 31.36 -0.36
C ASN A 464 6.64 30.01 0.30
N VAL A 465 7.70 29.29 -0.11
CA VAL A 465 8.23 28.20 0.71
C VAL A 465 9.76 28.13 0.58
N ASP A 466 10.43 28.26 1.73
CA ASP A 466 11.82 27.89 2.05
C ASP A 466 12.98 28.63 1.36
N GLY A 467 13.19 29.93 1.71
CA GLY A 467 14.50 30.57 1.96
C GLY A 467 15.63 30.46 0.91
N THR A 468 15.35 29.82 -0.21
CA THR A 468 16.21 29.51 -1.34
C THR A 468 15.33 29.77 -2.54
N ILE A 469 15.74 30.70 -3.38
CA ILE A 469 15.07 31.01 -4.64
C ILE A 469 15.26 29.79 -5.54
N SER A 470 14.43 28.75 -5.36
CA SER A 470 14.63 27.46 -6.00
C SER A 470 14.37 27.55 -7.50
N ARG A 471 15.03 26.66 -8.24
CA ARG A 471 14.99 26.54 -9.71
C ARG A 471 13.67 25.98 -10.24
N GLU A 472 12.67 25.81 -9.39
CA GLU A 472 11.51 24.95 -9.66
C GLU A 472 10.42 25.66 -10.47
N VAL A 473 9.84 24.89 -11.39
CA VAL A 473 8.64 25.22 -12.17
C VAL A 473 7.52 25.54 -11.19
N THR A 474 6.83 26.66 -11.39
CA THR A 474 5.82 27.17 -10.46
C THR A 474 4.40 26.69 -10.76
N ALA A 475 4.21 25.90 -11.80
CA ALA A 475 2.94 25.25 -12.10
C ALA A 475 3.06 23.77 -11.71
N ASP A 476 2.10 23.27 -10.94
CA ASP A 476 1.96 21.83 -10.70
C ASP A 476 0.83 21.30 -11.59
N ILE A 477 1.18 20.46 -12.57
CA ILE A 477 0.22 19.72 -13.39
C ILE A 477 0.02 18.34 -12.79
N TYR A 478 -1.23 18.02 -12.47
CA TYR A 478 -1.67 16.74 -11.94
C TYR A 478 -2.49 16.01 -13.00
N THR A 479 -1.91 15.02 -13.67
CA THR A 479 -2.64 14.13 -14.59
C THR A 479 -3.41 13.09 -13.78
N LEU A 480 -4.72 13.00 -14.02
CA LEU A 480 -5.63 12.07 -13.37
C LEU A 480 -5.68 10.73 -14.13
N ILE A 481 -5.76 9.64 -13.38
CA ILE A 481 -5.91 8.29 -13.94
C ILE A 481 -7.38 8.06 -14.30
N LYS A 482 -7.66 7.72 -15.57
CA LYS A 482 -9.01 7.44 -16.06
C LYS A 482 -9.15 5.99 -16.50
N PHE A 483 -10.18 5.31 -15.98
CA PHE A 483 -10.58 3.94 -16.36
C PHE A 483 -9.41 2.96 -16.57
N LYS A 484 -8.44 2.96 -15.65
CA LYS A 484 -7.30 2.04 -15.72
C LYS A 484 -7.65 0.70 -15.07
N ARG A 485 -7.22 -0.40 -15.68
CA ARG A 485 -7.31 -1.75 -15.11
C ARG A 485 -6.44 -1.90 -13.86
N SER A 486 -6.97 -2.50 -12.80
CA SER A 486 -6.20 -2.99 -11.65
C SER A 486 -5.78 -4.45 -11.83
N ASN A 487 -4.86 -4.94 -10.98
CA ASN A 487 -4.45 -6.36 -11.00
C ASN A 487 -5.61 -7.35 -10.77
N GLN A 488 -6.69 -6.93 -10.11
CA GLN A 488 -7.88 -7.75 -9.85
C GLN A 488 -9.04 -7.42 -10.80
N ASN A 489 -8.73 -6.85 -11.97
CA ASN A 489 -9.68 -6.46 -13.01
C ASN A 489 -10.74 -5.44 -12.55
N THR A 490 -10.49 -4.72 -11.45
CA THR A 490 -11.33 -3.59 -11.02
C THR A 490 -10.92 -2.31 -11.75
N CYS A 491 -11.74 -1.27 -11.65
CA CYS A 491 -11.50 0.02 -12.29
C CYS A 491 -10.86 1.02 -11.32
N ILE A 492 -9.71 1.57 -11.73
CA ILE A 492 -9.07 2.73 -11.09
C ILE A 492 -9.46 3.97 -11.88
N ASN A 493 -10.20 4.88 -11.26
CA ASN A 493 -10.64 6.12 -11.88
C ASN A 493 -10.60 7.25 -10.87
N GLN A 494 -9.97 8.36 -11.26
CA GLN A 494 -9.86 9.56 -10.45
C GLN A 494 -10.82 10.65 -10.93
N ARG A 495 -11.35 11.43 -10.00
CA ARG A 495 -12.32 12.50 -10.25
C ARG A 495 -11.89 13.78 -9.52
N PRO A 496 -11.79 14.93 -10.19
CA PRO A 496 -11.46 16.18 -9.53
C PRO A 496 -12.56 16.55 -8.53
N ILE A 497 -12.17 17.10 -7.37
CA ILE A 497 -13.12 17.63 -6.37
C ILE A 497 -13.06 19.15 -6.24
N VAL A 498 -11.94 19.75 -6.64
CA VAL A 498 -11.72 21.21 -6.57
C VAL A 498 -12.34 21.95 -7.76
N GLN A 499 -12.63 23.23 -7.55
CA GLN A 499 -13.14 24.13 -8.60
C GLN A 499 -12.08 25.13 -9.05
N ILE A 500 -12.26 25.69 -10.26
CA ILE A 500 -11.39 26.74 -10.79
C ILE A 500 -11.44 27.97 -9.86
N GLY A 501 -10.27 28.50 -9.51
CA GLY A 501 -10.11 29.62 -8.58
C GLY A 501 -10.12 29.24 -7.10
N GLU A 502 -10.35 27.97 -6.75
CA GLU A 502 -10.25 27.49 -5.38
C GLU A 502 -8.79 27.53 -4.90
N ARG A 503 -8.56 28.00 -3.67
CA ARG A 503 -7.23 27.98 -3.05
C ARG A 503 -7.02 26.65 -2.34
N VAL A 504 -5.91 25.98 -2.67
CA VAL A 504 -5.56 24.68 -2.12
C VAL A 504 -4.33 24.79 -1.23
N ALA A 505 -4.35 24.07 -0.11
CA ALA A 505 -3.21 23.95 0.79
C ALA A 505 -2.37 22.71 0.46
N LYS A 506 -1.07 22.75 0.78
CA LYS A 506 -0.17 21.60 0.72
C LYS A 506 -0.74 20.48 1.57
N GLY A 507 -0.90 19.30 0.97
CA GLY A 507 -1.49 18.15 1.64
C GLY A 507 -3.01 18.03 1.53
N GLN A 508 -3.70 19.01 0.92
CA GLN A 508 -5.13 18.93 0.65
C GLN A 508 -5.40 17.96 -0.52
N VAL A 509 -6.47 17.17 -0.39
CA VAL A 509 -6.95 16.31 -1.48
C VAL A 509 -7.58 17.19 -2.55
N ILE A 510 -7.18 17.00 -3.82
CA ILE A 510 -7.68 17.75 -4.98
C ILE A 510 -8.45 16.88 -5.98
N ALA A 511 -8.23 15.56 -5.95
CA ALA A 511 -9.01 14.59 -6.69
C ALA A 511 -9.23 13.32 -5.86
N ASP A 512 -10.45 12.78 -5.94
CA ASP A 512 -10.80 11.47 -5.41
C ASP A 512 -10.32 10.35 -6.33
N GLY A 513 -10.05 9.19 -5.74
CA GLY A 513 -9.68 7.95 -6.42
C GLY A 513 -10.78 6.88 -6.37
N PRO A 514 -10.45 5.62 -6.66
CA PRO A 514 -11.37 4.51 -6.46
C PRO A 514 -11.67 4.33 -4.96
N CYS A 515 -12.94 4.07 -4.62
CA CYS A 515 -13.38 3.92 -3.23
C CYS A 515 -13.05 5.13 -2.33
N THR A 516 -13.12 6.36 -2.84
CA THR A 516 -13.03 7.57 -2.00
C THR A 516 -14.15 8.54 -2.29
N ASP A 517 -14.51 9.33 -1.29
CA ASP A 517 -15.52 10.38 -1.35
C ASP A 517 -15.03 11.57 -0.52
N ARG A 518 -14.75 12.69 -1.20
CA ARG A 518 -14.22 13.93 -0.62
C ARG A 518 -12.95 13.72 0.22
N GLY A 519 -12.08 12.83 -0.22
CA GLY A 519 -10.83 12.49 0.46
C GLY A 519 -10.94 11.53 1.64
N GLU A 520 -12.15 11.01 1.92
CA GLU A 520 -12.34 9.90 2.86
C GLU A 520 -12.45 8.56 2.13
N LEU A 521 -12.05 7.48 2.80
CA LEU A 521 -12.18 6.13 2.27
C LEU A 521 -13.65 5.68 2.29
N ALA A 522 -14.18 5.39 1.10
CA ALA A 522 -15.55 4.98 0.84
C ALA A 522 -15.58 3.61 0.15
N LEU A 523 -15.46 2.53 0.93
CA LEU A 523 -15.41 1.14 0.43
C LEU A 523 -16.77 0.58 -0.03
N GLY A 524 -17.87 1.22 0.35
CA GLY A 524 -19.24 0.79 0.10
C GLY A 524 -20.23 1.95 0.22
N ARG A 525 -21.38 1.68 0.83
CA ARG A 525 -22.44 2.68 1.04
C ARG A 525 -23.22 2.45 2.32
N ASN A 526 -23.80 3.53 2.86
CA ASN A 526 -24.77 3.48 3.95
C ASN A 526 -26.13 3.06 3.38
N VAL A 527 -26.75 2.03 3.95
CA VAL A 527 -28.07 1.53 3.52
C VAL A 527 -29.02 1.38 4.68
N LEU A 528 -30.31 1.63 4.45
CA LEU A 528 -31.37 1.46 5.42
C LEU A 528 -31.70 -0.03 5.59
N VAL A 529 -31.50 -0.55 6.79
CA VAL A 529 -31.62 -1.97 7.10
C VAL A 529 -32.63 -2.22 8.19
N ALA A 530 -33.36 -3.33 8.07
CA ALA A 530 -34.21 -3.87 9.13
C ALA A 530 -33.71 -5.26 9.57
N PHE A 531 -33.62 -5.46 10.89
CA PHE A 531 -33.28 -6.76 11.48
C PHE A 531 -34.55 -7.55 11.83
N MET A 532 -35.05 -8.31 10.85
CA MET A 532 -36.23 -9.16 11.03
C MET A 532 -36.19 -10.38 10.10
N PRO A 533 -36.79 -11.52 10.48
CA PRO A 533 -36.99 -12.62 9.53
C PRO A 533 -37.99 -12.22 8.44
N TRP A 534 -37.71 -12.60 7.19
CA TRP A 534 -38.60 -12.31 6.06
C TRP A 534 -38.89 -13.56 5.24
N ARG A 535 -39.99 -14.25 5.57
CA ARG A 535 -40.56 -15.39 4.81
C ARG A 535 -39.54 -16.47 4.39
N GLY A 536 -38.46 -16.64 5.15
CA GLY A 536 -37.37 -17.58 4.86
C GLY A 536 -36.33 -17.12 3.83
N TYR A 537 -36.48 -15.95 3.21
CA TYR A 537 -35.53 -15.46 2.20
C TYR A 537 -34.20 -15.00 2.80
N ASN A 538 -34.16 -14.65 4.08
CA ASN A 538 -32.95 -14.34 4.83
C ASN A 538 -32.57 -15.46 5.81
N PHE A 539 -32.86 -16.72 5.45
CA PHE A 539 -32.42 -17.88 6.22
C PHE A 539 -30.89 -17.98 6.28
N GLU A 540 -30.34 -18.43 7.41
CA GLU A 540 -28.92 -18.38 7.73
C GLU A 540 -28.33 -16.97 7.53
N ASP A 541 -27.49 -16.82 6.51
CA ASP A 541 -26.76 -15.61 6.13
C ASP A 541 -27.25 -15.02 4.81
N ALA A 542 -28.42 -15.46 4.32
CA ALA A 542 -29.00 -14.89 3.13
C ALA A 542 -29.42 -13.43 3.38
N ILE A 543 -29.21 -12.60 2.36
CA ILE A 543 -29.56 -11.18 2.37
C ILE A 543 -30.69 -10.95 1.37
N LEU A 544 -31.69 -10.19 1.81
CA LEU A 544 -32.76 -9.68 0.96
C LEU A 544 -32.45 -8.24 0.58
N VAL A 545 -32.58 -7.91 -0.70
CA VAL A 545 -32.21 -6.60 -1.24
C VAL A 545 -33.40 -5.99 -1.99
N SER A 546 -33.63 -4.69 -1.82
CA SER A 546 -34.62 -3.95 -2.59
C SER A 546 -34.16 -3.73 -4.05
N GLU A 547 -35.09 -3.83 -4.99
CA GLU A 547 -34.88 -3.51 -6.41
C GLU A 547 -34.37 -2.09 -6.61
N ARG A 548 -34.71 -1.16 -5.70
CA ARG A 548 -34.22 0.22 -5.71
C ARG A 548 -32.70 0.30 -5.81
N LEU A 549 -31.99 -0.53 -5.03
CA LEU A 549 -30.53 -0.55 -4.99
C LEU A 549 -29.91 -0.95 -6.33
N VAL A 550 -30.63 -1.73 -7.14
CA VAL A 550 -30.23 -2.17 -8.48
C VAL A 550 -30.60 -1.13 -9.54
N LYS A 551 -31.80 -0.54 -9.41
CA LYS A 551 -32.32 0.50 -10.29
C LYS A 551 -31.48 1.77 -10.25
N ASP A 552 -31.06 2.20 -9.06
CA ASP A 552 -30.26 3.41 -8.84
C ASP A 552 -28.74 3.20 -9.06
N ASP A 553 -28.34 1.99 -9.46
CA ASP A 553 -26.95 1.57 -9.72
C ASP A 553 -26.00 1.81 -8.52
N TYR A 554 -26.50 1.66 -7.29
CA TYR A 554 -25.72 1.93 -6.08
C TYR A 554 -24.60 0.90 -5.84
N TYR A 555 -24.85 -0.38 -6.12
CA TYR A 555 -23.87 -1.46 -6.00
C TYR A 555 -23.33 -1.96 -7.35
N THR A 556 -23.35 -1.10 -8.36
CA THR A 556 -22.78 -1.40 -9.68
C THR A 556 -21.28 -1.11 -9.67
N SER A 557 -20.47 -2.09 -10.08
CA SER A 557 -19.01 -1.98 -10.19
C SER A 557 -18.57 -2.02 -11.66
N ILE A 558 -17.44 -1.38 -11.97
CA ILE A 558 -16.82 -1.46 -13.31
C ILE A 558 -15.65 -2.44 -13.23
N HIS A 559 -15.67 -3.44 -14.12
CA HIS A 559 -14.59 -4.40 -14.28
C HIS A 559 -13.95 -4.21 -15.64
N ILE A 560 -12.62 -4.23 -15.71
CA ILE A 560 -11.86 -4.06 -16.94
C ILE A 560 -11.05 -5.32 -17.17
N GLU A 561 -11.41 -6.04 -18.22
CA GLU A 561 -10.69 -7.23 -18.68
C GLU A 561 -9.69 -6.84 -19.76
N GLU A 562 -8.49 -7.40 -19.67
CA GLU A 562 -7.45 -7.25 -20.68
C GLU A 562 -7.35 -8.55 -21.47
N LEU A 563 -7.56 -8.46 -22.76
CA LEU A 563 -7.38 -9.57 -23.70
C LEU A 563 -6.24 -9.22 -24.64
N GLU A 564 -5.29 -10.12 -24.79
CA GLU A 564 -4.12 -9.89 -25.62
C GLU A 564 -3.98 -10.96 -26.70
N ILE A 565 -3.43 -10.56 -27.84
CA ILE A 565 -3.05 -11.45 -28.93
C ILE A 565 -1.69 -11.04 -29.48
N GLU A 566 -0.87 -12.04 -29.77
CA GLU A 566 0.44 -11.87 -30.39
C GLU A 566 0.40 -12.42 -31.82
N ALA A 567 0.99 -11.65 -32.74
CA ALA A 567 1.33 -12.10 -34.09
C ALA A 567 2.80 -12.54 -34.09
N ARG A 568 3.03 -13.82 -34.41
CA ARG A 568 4.34 -14.44 -34.35
C ARG A 568 4.88 -14.79 -35.74
N ASP A 569 6.19 -14.76 -35.86
CA ASP A 569 6.88 -15.32 -37.01
C ASP A 569 6.96 -16.85 -36.87
N THR A 570 6.28 -17.57 -37.75
CA THR A 570 6.23 -19.04 -37.73
C THR A 570 7.09 -19.62 -38.84
N LYS A 571 7.41 -20.92 -38.75
CA LYS A 571 8.17 -21.60 -39.80
C LYS A 571 7.48 -21.62 -41.17
N LEU A 572 6.15 -21.50 -41.20
CA LEU A 572 5.35 -21.50 -42.44
C LEU A 572 5.18 -20.10 -43.03
N GLY A 573 5.58 -19.07 -42.29
CA GLY A 573 5.40 -17.65 -42.63
C GLY A 573 5.00 -16.82 -41.40
N PRO A 574 5.03 -15.48 -41.53
CA PRO A 574 4.56 -14.59 -40.48
C PRO A 574 3.05 -14.69 -40.30
N GLU A 575 2.58 -14.66 -39.05
CA GLU A 575 1.17 -14.38 -38.77
C GLU A 575 0.87 -12.90 -39.00
N GLU A 576 -0.30 -12.61 -39.57
CA GLU A 576 -0.71 -11.26 -39.89
C GLU A 576 -1.97 -10.88 -39.11
N ILE A 577 -2.01 -9.62 -38.66
CA ILE A 577 -3.21 -9.00 -38.10
C ILE A 577 -3.88 -8.26 -39.24
N THR A 578 -5.07 -8.71 -39.62
CA THR A 578 -5.80 -8.22 -40.80
C THR A 578 -7.30 -8.38 -40.63
N ARG A 579 -8.06 -7.54 -41.32
CA ARG A 579 -9.52 -7.65 -41.43
C ARG A 579 -9.97 -8.78 -42.37
N ASP A 580 -9.09 -9.24 -43.27
CA ASP A 580 -9.41 -10.30 -44.24
C ASP A 580 -9.33 -11.69 -43.59
N ILE A 581 -10.43 -12.11 -42.96
CA ILE A 581 -10.52 -13.37 -42.20
C ILE A 581 -11.37 -14.39 -42.99
N PRO A 582 -10.86 -15.61 -43.24
CA PRO A 582 -11.59 -16.60 -44.01
C PRO A 582 -12.86 -17.08 -43.28
N ASN A 583 -13.95 -17.28 -44.03
CA ASN A 583 -15.22 -17.84 -43.54
C ASN A 583 -15.97 -17.00 -42.49
N VAL A 584 -15.66 -15.71 -42.35
CA VAL A 584 -16.36 -14.79 -41.45
C VAL A 584 -17.26 -13.85 -42.26
N GLY A 585 -18.53 -13.72 -41.87
CA GLY A 585 -19.48 -12.82 -42.54
C GLY A 585 -19.22 -11.34 -42.24
N GLU A 586 -19.53 -10.45 -43.20
CA GLU A 586 -19.29 -8.99 -43.07
C GLU A 586 -19.90 -8.36 -41.81
N ASN A 587 -21.03 -8.89 -41.32
CA ASN A 587 -21.68 -8.40 -40.10
C ASN A 587 -20.77 -8.47 -38.87
N MET A 588 -19.92 -9.50 -38.77
CA MET A 588 -18.99 -9.69 -37.64
C MET A 588 -17.74 -8.80 -37.78
N LEU A 589 -17.43 -8.35 -39.00
CA LEU A 589 -16.28 -7.48 -39.31
C LEU A 589 -16.63 -5.99 -39.22
N ARG A 590 -17.90 -5.65 -38.95
CA ARG A 590 -18.40 -4.26 -38.97
C ARG A 590 -17.67 -3.34 -37.98
N ASP A 591 -17.32 -3.86 -36.81
CA ASP A 591 -16.67 -3.08 -35.74
C ASP A 591 -15.13 -3.10 -35.82
N LEU A 592 -14.55 -3.85 -36.78
CA LEU A 592 -13.12 -3.86 -37.04
C LEU A 592 -12.73 -2.73 -37.99
N ASP A 593 -11.60 -2.08 -37.70
CA ASP A 593 -10.97 -1.12 -38.59
C ASP A 593 -10.29 -1.80 -39.79
N GLU A 594 -9.67 -1.00 -40.67
CA GLU A 594 -8.96 -1.52 -41.85
C GLU A 594 -7.75 -2.39 -41.48
N SER A 595 -7.17 -2.21 -40.30
CA SER A 595 -6.08 -3.04 -39.76
C SER A 595 -6.59 -4.35 -39.11
N GLY A 596 -7.90 -4.55 -39.01
CA GLY A 596 -8.49 -5.74 -38.38
C GLY A 596 -8.56 -5.64 -36.85
N ILE A 597 -8.49 -4.44 -36.28
CA ILE A 597 -8.55 -4.19 -34.83
C ILE A 597 -9.89 -3.54 -34.49
N ILE A 598 -10.50 -3.95 -33.38
CA ILE A 598 -11.77 -3.38 -32.95
C ILE A 598 -11.66 -1.90 -32.58
N ARG A 599 -12.66 -1.11 -32.98
CA ARG A 599 -12.74 0.31 -32.62
C ARG A 599 -13.03 0.53 -31.14
N ILE A 600 -12.42 1.56 -30.57
CA ILE A 600 -12.73 2.04 -29.22
C ILE A 600 -14.19 2.50 -29.18
N GLY A 601 -14.93 2.15 -28.13
CA GLY A 601 -16.35 2.43 -27.97
C GLY A 601 -17.29 1.39 -28.59
N ALA A 602 -16.78 0.36 -29.27
CA ALA A 602 -17.61 -0.74 -29.75
C ALA A 602 -18.20 -1.54 -28.57
N GLN A 603 -19.48 -1.91 -28.68
CA GLN A 603 -20.12 -2.84 -27.77
C GLN A 603 -19.84 -4.27 -28.23
N VAL A 604 -19.26 -5.06 -27.34
CA VAL A 604 -18.84 -6.44 -27.64
C VAL A 604 -19.69 -7.42 -26.84
N LYS A 605 -20.14 -8.46 -27.55
CA LYS A 605 -20.81 -9.61 -26.95
C LYS A 605 -19.89 -10.84 -27.02
N PRO A 606 -20.15 -11.89 -26.22
CA PRO A 606 -19.47 -13.16 -26.38
C PRO A 606 -19.45 -13.64 -27.84
N GLY A 607 -18.27 -13.99 -28.34
CA GLY A 607 -18.05 -14.42 -29.73
C GLY A 607 -17.76 -13.29 -30.73
N SER A 608 -17.81 -12.02 -30.33
CA SER A 608 -17.39 -10.90 -31.18
C SER A 608 -15.88 -10.95 -31.45
N ILE A 609 -15.44 -10.66 -32.68
CA ILE A 609 -14.02 -10.61 -33.03
C ILE A 609 -13.45 -9.27 -32.56
N LEU A 610 -12.39 -9.33 -31.76
CA LEU A 610 -11.70 -8.16 -31.20
C LEU A 610 -10.47 -7.79 -32.05
N VAL A 611 -9.73 -8.80 -32.51
CA VAL A 611 -8.56 -8.61 -33.37
C VAL A 611 -8.52 -9.76 -34.36
N GLY A 612 -8.59 -9.43 -35.65
CA GLY A 612 -8.44 -10.37 -36.73
C GLY A 612 -7.00 -10.85 -36.84
N LYS A 613 -6.78 -12.17 -36.77
CA LYS A 613 -5.46 -12.78 -36.95
C LYS A 613 -5.55 -13.98 -37.87
N VAL A 614 -4.68 -14.01 -38.87
CA VAL A 614 -4.55 -15.13 -39.80
C VAL A 614 -3.19 -15.80 -39.65
N THR A 615 -3.21 -17.13 -39.58
CA THR A 615 -1.99 -17.96 -39.50
C THR A 615 -1.83 -18.75 -40.79
N PRO A 616 -0.66 -18.73 -41.44
CA PRO A 616 -0.41 -19.54 -42.63
C PRO A 616 -0.55 -21.03 -42.32
N LYS A 617 -1.29 -21.75 -43.17
CA LYS A 617 -1.61 -23.16 -43.00
C LYS A 617 -0.84 -23.98 -44.04
N GLY A 618 -0.26 -25.10 -43.60
CA GLY A 618 0.32 -26.07 -44.53
C GLY A 618 -0.77 -26.80 -45.35
N GLU A 619 -0.36 -27.42 -46.47
CA GLU A 619 -1.27 -28.23 -47.29
C GLU A 619 -1.88 -29.37 -46.48
N THR A 620 -3.20 -29.32 -46.26
CA THR A 620 -3.95 -30.41 -45.63
C THR A 620 -4.38 -31.44 -46.67
N GLN A 621 -4.06 -32.72 -46.43
CA GLN A 621 -4.65 -33.82 -47.19
C GLN A 621 -6.14 -33.94 -46.86
N LEU A 622 -6.97 -33.54 -47.79
CA LEU A 622 -8.43 -33.63 -47.68
C LEU A 622 -8.88 -35.08 -47.91
N THR A 623 -9.94 -35.47 -47.19
CA THR A 623 -10.68 -36.71 -47.45
C THR A 623 -11.35 -36.69 -48.83
N ALA A 624 -11.78 -37.86 -49.33
CA ALA A 624 -12.42 -37.94 -50.64
C ALA A 624 -13.74 -37.14 -50.69
N GLU A 625 -14.46 -37.12 -49.58
CA GLU A 625 -15.70 -36.40 -49.34
C GLU A 625 -15.47 -34.87 -49.37
N GLU A 626 -14.45 -34.38 -48.66
CA GLU A 626 -14.09 -32.95 -48.67
C GLU A 626 -13.60 -32.48 -50.04
N LYS A 627 -12.86 -33.34 -50.77
CA LYS A 627 -12.44 -33.06 -52.15
C LYS A 627 -13.65 -32.94 -53.08
N LEU A 628 -14.62 -33.83 -52.95
CA LEU A 628 -15.86 -33.78 -53.72
C LEU A 628 -16.67 -32.52 -53.40
N LEU A 629 -16.83 -32.19 -52.11
CA LEU A 629 -17.53 -30.98 -51.67
C LEU A 629 -16.89 -29.72 -52.26
N ARG A 630 -15.56 -29.60 -52.22
CA ARG A 630 -14.86 -28.47 -52.84
C ARG A 630 -15.03 -28.42 -54.36
N ALA A 631 -15.03 -29.56 -55.03
CA ALA A 631 -15.27 -29.62 -56.47
C ALA A 631 -16.69 -29.16 -56.83
N ILE A 632 -17.68 -29.42 -55.97
CA ILE A 632 -19.07 -29.00 -56.15
C ILE A 632 -19.24 -27.49 -55.89
N PHE A 633 -18.70 -26.97 -54.78
CA PHE A 633 -18.91 -25.58 -54.36
C PHE A 633 -17.88 -24.59 -54.91
N GLY A 634 -16.79 -25.06 -55.53
CA GLY A 634 -15.74 -24.19 -56.07
C GLY A 634 -14.96 -23.40 -55.01
N GLU A 635 -15.11 -23.74 -53.73
CA GLU A 635 -14.39 -23.10 -52.63
C GLU A 635 -12.89 -23.44 -52.73
N LYS A 636 -12.07 -22.41 -53.01
CA LYS A 636 -10.62 -22.54 -52.92
C LYS A 636 -10.20 -22.84 -51.48
N ALA A 637 -9.16 -23.65 -51.31
CA ALA A 637 -8.54 -23.80 -50.01
C ALA A 637 -8.06 -22.42 -49.55
N GLY A 638 -8.51 -21.94 -48.39
CA GLY A 638 -7.79 -20.86 -47.73
C GLY A 638 -6.40 -21.36 -47.34
N ASP A 639 -5.36 -20.69 -47.83
CA ASP A 639 -3.96 -20.94 -47.45
C ASP A 639 -3.67 -20.44 -46.02
N VAL A 640 -4.66 -19.79 -45.41
CA VAL A 640 -4.62 -19.23 -44.06
C VAL A 640 -5.73 -19.81 -43.19
N LYS A 641 -5.45 -19.91 -41.89
CA LYS A 641 -6.40 -20.31 -40.85
C LYS A 641 -6.74 -19.11 -39.98
N ASP A 642 -8.01 -18.99 -39.60
CA ASP A 642 -8.45 -18.04 -38.57
C ASP A 642 -7.87 -18.42 -37.20
N ALA A 643 -7.14 -17.47 -36.61
CA ALA A 643 -6.58 -17.53 -35.26
C ALA A 643 -6.89 -16.24 -34.48
N SER A 644 -7.99 -15.57 -34.85
CA SER A 644 -8.42 -14.28 -34.32
C SER A 644 -8.73 -14.31 -32.83
N LEU A 645 -8.58 -13.15 -32.18
CA LEU A 645 -8.98 -12.95 -30.80
C LEU A 645 -10.49 -12.72 -30.75
N VAL A 646 -11.21 -13.60 -30.07
CA VAL A 646 -12.66 -13.47 -29.86
C VAL A 646 -12.97 -13.18 -28.40
N SER A 647 -14.04 -12.41 -28.16
CA SER A 647 -14.52 -12.16 -26.81
C SER A 647 -15.00 -13.47 -26.16
N PRO A 648 -14.45 -13.88 -25.01
CA PRO A 648 -14.81 -15.13 -24.36
C PRO A 648 -16.24 -15.07 -23.78
N PRO A 649 -16.87 -16.23 -23.51
CA PRO A 649 -18.16 -16.29 -22.84
C PRO A 649 -18.17 -15.57 -21.49
N GLY A 650 -19.20 -14.78 -21.24
CA GLY A 650 -19.37 -13.99 -20.01
C GLY A 650 -18.80 -12.57 -20.08
N ILE A 651 -18.08 -12.21 -21.15
CA ILE A 651 -17.65 -10.83 -21.38
C ILE A 651 -18.67 -10.12 -22.27
N ASP A 652 -19.45 -9.22 -21.66
CA ASP A 652 -20.36 -8.29 -22.31
C ASP A 652 -20.04 -6.87 -21.83
N GLY A 653 -19.59 -6.02 -22.74
CA GLY A 653 -19.04 -4.73 -22.35
C GLY A 653 -18.70 -3.82 -23.52
N THR A 654 -18.00 -2.73 -23.21
CA THR A 654 -17.56 -1.74 -24.19
C THR A 654 -16.04 -1.71 -24.23
N VAL A 655 -15.47 -1.68 -25.43
CA VAL A 655 -14.02 -1.49 -25.62
C VAL A 655 -13.64 -0.09 -25.15
N VAL A 656 -12.80 0.01 -24.12
CA VAL A 656 -12.36 1.29 -23.55
C VAL A 656 -11.02 1.76 -24.06
N ASP A 657 -10.11 0.83 -24.32
CA ASP A 657 -8.76 1.13 -24.79
C ASP A 657 -8.21 -0.02 -25.65
N VAL A 658 -7.32 0.32 -26.57
CA VAL A 658 -6.61 -0.64 -27.41
C VAL A 658 -5.16 -0.20 -27.57
N GLN A 659 -4.23 -1.05 -27.15
CA GLN A 659 -2.80 -0.79 -27.21
C GLN A 659 -2.15 -1.69 -28.25
N VAL A 660 -1.34 -1.11 -29.13
CA VAL A 660 -0.65 -1.82 -30.20
C VAL A 660 0.85 -1.64 -30.03
N PHE A 661 1.55 -2.73 -29.74
CA PHE A 661 3.00 -2.75 -29.60
C PHE A 661 3.62 -3.32 -30.87
N THR A 662 4.57 -2.58 -31.43
CA THR A 662 5.25 -2.97 -32.67
C THR A 662 6.75 -3.12 -32.41
N ARG A 663 7.33 -4.21 -32.92
CA ARG A 663 8.76 -4.46 -32.76
C ARG A 663 9.57 -3.38 -33.50
N LYS A 664 10.66 -2.91 -32.87
CA LYS A 664 11.67 -2.04 -33.51
C LYS A 664 12.09 -2.56 -34.90
N GLY A 665 11.91 -1.71 -35.93
CA GLY A 665 12.34 -1.97 -37.31
C GLY A 665 11.25 -2.56 -38.24
N GLN A 666 10.06 -2.87 -37.73
CA GLN A 666 8.88 -3.18 -38.54
C GLN A 666 8.13 -1.90 -38.95
N GLU A 667 7.42 -1.92 -40.09
CA GLU A 667 6.54 -0.83 -40.48
C GLU A 667 5.34 -0.73 -39.53
N LYS A 668 5.00 0.49 -39.13
CA LYS A 668 3.87 0.77 -38.24
C LYS A 668 2.59 0.94 -39.06
N ASP A 669 1.53 0.28 -38.64
CA ASP A 669 0.21 0.43 -39.26
C ASP A 669 -0.35 1.85 -39.06
N GLN A 670 -1.34 2.23 -39.87
CA GLN A 670 -2.04 3.52 -39.73
C GLN A 670 -2.59 3.73 -38.31
N ARG A 671 -3.09 2.67 -37.67
CA ARG A 671 -3.61 2.72 -36.30
C ARG A 671 -2.51 3.08 -35.29
N SER A 672 -1.36 2.43 -35.36
CA SER A 672 -0.22 2.72 -34.48
C SER A 672 0.27 4.16 -34.66
N GLN A 673 0.32 4.65 -35.91
CA GLN A 673 0.69 6.04 -36.19
C GLN A 673 -0.33 7.04 -35.60
N SER A 674 -1.63 6.75 -35.69
CA SER A 674 -2.67 7.62 -35.12
C SER A 674 -2.59 7.73 -33.59
N ILE A 675 -2.29 6.63 -32.90
CA ILE A 675 -2.15 6.60 -31.43
C ILE A 675 -0.93 7.42 -30.99
N GLU A 676 0.22 7.22 -31.65
CA GLU A 676 1.44 7.98 -31.34
C GLU A 676 1.26 9.48 -31.57
N GLN A 677 0.50 9.86 -32.60
CA GLN A 677 0.23 11.25 -32.93
C GLN A 677 -0.67 11.92 -31.89
N GLU A 678 -1.69 11.23 -31.38
CA GLU A 678 -2.56 11.72 -30.31
C GLU A 678 -1.80 11.92 -28.99
N GLU A 679 -0.89 11.01 -28.65
CA GLU A 679 -0.02 11.16 -27.47
C GLU A 679 0.98 12.32 -27.64
N GLU A 680 1.55 12.50 -28.83
CA GLU A 680 2.43 13.63 -29.14
C GLU A 680 1.69 14.98 -28.99
N GLU A 681 0.45 15.07 -29.47
CA GLU A 681 -0.39 16.26 -29.33
C GLU A 681 -0.75 16.56 -27.88
N ARG A 682 -0.97 15.54 -27.04
CA ARG A 682 -1.18 15.72 -25.59
C ARG A 682 0.07 16.34 -24.94
N LEU A 683 1.26 15.79 -25.21
CA LEU A 683 2.52 16.32 -24.65
C LEU A 683 2.79 17.76 -25.08
N ARG A 684 2.45 18.12 -26.32
CA ARG A 684 2.58 19.50 -26.82
C ARG A 684 1.63 20.47 -26.11
N ARG A 685 0.38 20.07 -25.86
CA ARG A 685 -0.59 20.88 -25.09
C ARG A 685 -0.10 21.14 -23.67
N ASP A 686 0.44 20.12 -23.00
CA ASP A 686 0.98 20.28 -21.64
C ASP A 686 2.17 21.26 -21.62
N LEU A 687 3.08 21.16 -22.60
CA LEU A 687 4.18 22.11 -22.79
C LEU A 687 3.67 23.55 -22.98
N GLU A 688 2.65 23.75 -23.82
CA GLU A 688 2.07 25.07 -24.07
C GLU A 688 1.45 25.70 -22.81
N ASP A 689 0.71 24.92 -22.02
CA ASP A 689 0.13 25.38 -20.76
C ASP A 689 1.21 25.75 -19.73
N GLU A 690 2.25 24.92 -19.56
CA GLU A 690 3.38 25.25 -18.66
C GLU A 690 4.09 26.54 -19.11
N MET A 691 4.30 26.71 -20.42
CA MET A 691 4.88 27.93 -20.98
C MET A 691 3.99 29.16 -20.75
N ARG A 692 2.66 29.02 -20.86
CA ARG A 692 1.70 30.09 -20.57
C ARG A 692 1.81 30.54 -19.11
N ILE A 693 1.78 29.60 -18.18
CA ILE A 693 1.79 29.91 -16.73
C ILE A 693 3.11 30.58 -16.33
N LEU A 694 4.24 30.12 -16.88
CA LEU A 694 5.54 30.75 -16.64
C LEU A 694 5.58 32.21 -17.14
N ARG A 695 4.96 32.50 -18.29
CA ARG A 695 4.85 33.87 -18.83
C ARG A 695 3.94 34.75 -17.97
N GLU A 696 2.77 34.25 -17.59
CA GLU A 696 1.83 34.99 -16.72
C GLU A 696 2.42 35.31 -15.35
N GLN A 697 3.22 34.41 -14.78
CA GLN A 697 3.89 34.67 -13.50
C GLN A 697 5.03 35.67 -13.62
N ARG A 698 5.82 35.57 -14.70
CA ARG A 698 6.80 36.61 -15.03
C ARG A 698 6.10 37.96 -15.10
N ASP A 699 4.97 38.04 -15.80
CA ASP A 699 4.23 39.29 -15.97
C ASP A 699 3.63 39.79 -14.64
N ALA A 700 3.05 38.91 -13.82
CA ALA A 700 2.56 39.25 -12.49
C ALA A 700 3.66 39.81 -11.57
N ARG A 701 4.86 39.20 -11.56
CA ARG A 701 6.01 39.70 -10.78
C ARG A 701 6.50 41.05 -11.30
N ILE A 702 6.55 41.23 -12.62
CA ILE A 702 6.89 42.52 -13.22
C ILE A 702 5.86 43.58 -12.81
N TYR A 703 4.57 43.23 -12.77
CA TYR A 703 3.52 44.15 -12.34
C TYR A 703 3.65 44.54 -10.87
N GLU A 704 3.89 43.59 -9.95
CA GLU A 704 4.13 43.88 -8.53
C GLU A 704 5.33 44.83 -8.30
N LEU A 705 6.39 44.72 -9.12
CA LEU A 705 7.56 45.60 -9.02
C LEU A 705 7.27 47.05 -9.45
N LEU A 706 6.30 47.24 -10.35
CA LEU A 706 5.97 48.53 -10.98
C LEU A 706 4.74 49.21 -10.37
N GLU A 707 3.81 48.44 -9.80
CA GLU A 707 2.55 48.94 -9.25
C GLU A 707 2.78 49.95 -8.10
N GLY A 708 2.09 51.09 -8.17
CA GLY A 708 2.18 52.16 -7.16
C GLY A 708 3.42 53.06 -7.24
N ARG A 709 4.35 52.82 -8.17
CA ARG A 709 5.55 53.66 -8.37
C ARG A 709 5.33 54.73 -9.47
N LYS A 710 6.08 55.83 -9.40
CA LYS A 710 6.03 56.94 -10.38
C LYS A 710 7.18 56.88 -11.38
N LEU A 711 6.86 57.11 -12.66
CA LEU A 711 7.82 57.16 -13.76
C LEU A 711 8.66 58.46 -13.74
N SER A 712 9.97 58.35 -13.95
CA SER A 712 10.90 59.49 -14.07
C SER A 712 11.06 60.00 -15.51
N ALA A 713 10.77 59.14 -16.50
CA ALA A 713 10.80 59.44 -17.93
C ALA A 713 9.58 58.83 -18.64
N ASP A 714 9.20 59.38 -19.80
CA ASP A 714 8.08 58.87 -20.59
C ASP A 714 8.35 57.44 -21.07
N LEU A 715 7.39 56.54 -20.89
CA LEU A 715 7.47 55.18 -21.42
C LEU A 715 7.01 55.19 -22.88
N THR A 716 7.93 54.99 -23.82
CA THR A 716 7.62 54.99 -25.26
C THR A 716 7.78 53.61 -25.89
N ALA A 717 6.77 53.14 -26.62
CA ALA A 717 6.88 52.00 -27.54
C ALA A 717 6.57 52.48 -28.96
N ASN A 718 7.36 52.07 -29.96
CA ASN A 718 7.15 52.39 -31.38
C ASN A 718 6.88 53.89 -31.70
N ARG A 719 7.49 54.83 -30.96
CA ARG A 719 7.33 56.30 -31.06
C ARG A 719 6.03 56.88 -30.50
N GLU A 720 5.17 56.09 -29.85
CA GLU A 720 4.02 56.57 -29.09
C GLU A 720 4.32 56.56 -27.58
N VAL A 721 3.83 57.57 -26.86
CA VAL A 721 3.95 57.68 -25.40
C VAL A 721 2.82 56.85 -24.77
N LEU A 722 3.18 55.73 -24.13
CA LEU A 722 2.23 54.83 -23.49
C LEU A 722 1.84 55.31 -22.10
N ILE A 723 2.82 55.80 -21.32
CA ILE A 723 2.58 56.35 -19.99
C ILE A 723 3.44 57.63 -19.83
N PRO A 724 2.83 58.80 -19.58
CA PRO A 724 3.53 60.06 -19.39
C PRO A 724 4.26 60.14 -18.04
N LYS A 725 5.35 60.91 -18.02
CA LYS A 725 6.20 61.18 -16.86
C LYS A 725 5.41 61.69 -15.65
N GLY A 726 5.69 61.13 -14.47
CA GLY A 726 5.10 61.55 -13.20
C GLY A 726 3.76 60.89 -12.83
N GLN A 727 3.16 60.11 -13.72
CA GLN A 727 1.94 59.35 -13.45
C GLN A 727 2.25 58.10 -12.59
N THR A 728 1.34 57.76 -11.68
CA THR A 728 1.38 56.52 -10.90
C THR A 728 0.94 55.36 -11.77
N ILE A 729 1.76 54.31 -11.83
CA ILE A 729 1.49 53.12 -12.62
C ILE A 729 0.34 52.32 -11.98
N THR A 730 -0.73 52.09 -12.74
CA THR A 730 -1.84 51.20 -12.38
C THR A 730 -1.79 49.90 -13.17
N ARG A 731 -2.40 48.82 -12.65
CA ARG A 731 -2.40 47.49 -13.26
C ARG A 731 -2.97 47.46 -14.69
N GLU A 732 -4.04 48.21 -14.95
CA GLU A 732 -4.64 48.34 -16.29
C GLU A 732 -3.70 48.98 -17.33
N MET A 733 -2.82 49.90 -16.90
CA MET A 733 -1.82 50.54 -17.77
C MET A 733 -0.65 49.60 -18.08
N LEU A 734 -0.44 48.55 -17.29
CA LEU A 734 0.64 47.58 -17.49
C LEU A 734 0.23 46.41 -18.37
N GLU A 735 -1.06 46.04 -18.37
CA GLU A 735 -1.61 44.98 -19.23
C GLU A 735 -1.65 45.37 -20.71
N SER A 736 -1.76 46.67 -21.01
CA SER A 736 -1.79 47.20 -22.39
C SER A 736 -0.40 47.38 -23.02
N VAL A 737 0.68 47.14 -22.28
CA VAL A 737 2.06 47.40 -22.71
C VAL A 737 2.82 46.10 -22.96
N GLU A 738 3.47 45.98 -24.13
CA GLU A 738 4.31 44.82 -24.41
C GLU A 738 5.49 44.70 -23.42
N PRO A 739 5.83 43.48 -22.94
CA PRO A 739 6.90 43.25 -21.96
C PRO A 739 8.27 43.82 -22.38
N LYS A 740 8.55 43.86 -23.69
CA LYS A 740 9.79 44.43 -24.24
C LYS A 740 9.92 45.94 -23.98
N ALA A 741 8.80 46.66 -23.90
CA ALA A 741 8.78 48.09 -23.60
C ALA A 741 8.99 48.37 -22.10
N LEU A 742 8.56 47.46 -21.23
CA LEU A 742 8.75 47.56 -19.77
C LEU A 742 10.22 47.52 -19.34
N ARG A 743 11.13 47.02 -20.20
CA ARG A 743 12.60 47.06 -20.00
C ARG A 743 13.18 48.47 -19.88
N LYS A 744 12.51 49.48 -20.45
CA LYS A 744 13.00 50.87 -20.50
C LYS A 744 12.46 51.75 -19.37
N VAL A 745 11.71 51.17 -18.44
CA VAL A 745 11.08 51.90 -17.33
C VAL A 745 12.15 52.45 -16.38
N GLN A 746 12.14 53.78 -16.17
CA GLN A 746 12.95 54.46 -15.16
C GLN A 746 12.01 55.04 -14.09
N LEU A 747 12.29 54.73 -12.82
CA LEU A 747 11.45 55.13 -11.68
C LEU A 747 12.08 56.29 -10.90
N ALA A 748 11.23 57.16 -10.34
CA ALA A 748 11.66 58.42 -9.70
C ALA A 748 12.35 58.24 -8.32
N SER A 749 12.25 57.06 -7.69
CA SER A 749 12.76 56.85 -6.34
C SER A 749 12.95 55.36 -5.98
N SER A 750 14.09 54.78 -6.37
CA SER A 750 14.66 53.59 -5.70
C SER A 750 16.16 53.48 -5.99
N ARG A 751 16.96 53.10 -4.98
CA ARG A 751 18.41 52.80 -5.06
C ARG A 751 18.74 51.51 -5.84
N VAL A 752 17.74 50.88 -6.44
CA VAL A 752 17.79 49.56 -7.10
C VAL A 752 17.47 49.74 -8.58
N ASP A 753 18.29 49.15 -9.45
CA ASP A 753 18.09 49.14 -10.90
C ASP A 753 16.99 48.16 -11.30
N VAL A 754 15.74 48.62 -11.25
CA VAL A 754 14.54 47.82 -11.56
C VAL A 754 14.57 47.31 -13.01
N GLY A 755 15.25 48.00 -13.92
CA GLY A 755 15.43 47.53 -15.30
C GLY A 755 16.35 46.30 -15.39
N ALA A 756 17.38 46.23 -14.56
CA ALA A 756 18.26 45.06 -14.47
C ALA A 756 17.55 43.83 -13.88
N GLU A 757 16.71 44.01 -12.84
CA GLU A 757 15.90 42.93 -12.26
C GLU A 757 14.86 42.38 -13.26
N ILE A 758 14.15 43.26 -13.99
CA ILE A 758 13.20 42.84 -15.03
C ILE A 758 13.92 42.01 -16.11
N LYS A 759 15.11 42.45 -16.54
CA LYS A 759 15.93 41.71 -17.52
C LYS A 759 16.35 40.34 -16.97
N GLU A 760 16.74 40.26 -15.70
CA GLU A 760 17.11 39.00 -15.05
C GLU A 760 15.93 38.03 -14.98
N TYR A 761 14.73 38.50 -14.60
CA TYR A 761 13.52 37.68 -14.58
C TYR A 761 13.17 37.15 -15.97
N GLU A 762 13.25 37.99 -17.01
CA GLU A 762 12.93 37.59 -18.38
C GLU A 762 13.94 36.56 -18.94
N GLU A 763 15.24 36.80 -18.77
CA GLU A 763 16.28 35.83 -19.18
C GLU A 763 16.15 34.51 -18.42
N ARG A 764 15.77 34.56 -17.14
CA ARG A 764 15.53 33.36 -16.34
C ARG A 764 14.33 32.57 -16.85
N THR A 765 13.21 33.24 -17.14
CA THR A 765 12.01 32.61 -17.70
C THR A 765 12.29 32.00 -19.07
N GLU A 766 13.00 32.69 -19.97
CA GLU A 766 13.37 32.15 -21.29
C GLU A 766 14.27 30.92 -21.19
N ARG A 767 15.25 30.93 -20.27
CA ARG A 767 16.08 29.74 -19.99
C ARG A 767 15.25 28.56 -19.49
N GLN A 768 14.30 28.81 -18.58
CA GLN A 768 13.40 27.77 -18.07
C GLN A 768 12.53 27.19 -19.18
N ILE A 769 11.93 28.04 -20.01
CA ILE A 769 11.13 27.60 -21.17
C ILE A 769 11.96 26.70 -22.08
N LYS A 770 13.21 27.09 -22.39
CA LYS A 770 14.08 26.28 -23.24
C LYS A 770 14.37 24.88 -22.65
N ILE A 771 14.73 24.82 -21.37
CA ILE A 771 14.96 23.55 -20.67
C ILE A 771 13.70 22.68 -20.72
N LEU A 772 12.53 23.29 -20.54
CA LEU A 772 11.25 22.59 -20.58
C LEU A 772 10.99 22.02 -21.97
N SER A 773 11.19 22.81 -23.03
CA SER A 773 11.08 22.35 -24.41
C SER A 773 12.02 21.19 -24.72
N ASP A 774 13.29 21.26 -24.30
CA ASP A 774 14.28 20.19 -24.50
C ASP A 774 13.84 18.87 -23.81
N ILE A 775 13.29 18.95 -22.58
CA ILE A 775 12.78 17.78 -21.84
C ILE A 775 11.58 17.14 -22.57
N TYR A 776 10.63 17.96 -23.05
CA TYR A 776 9.47 17.46 -23.77
C TYR A 776 9.86 16.86 -25.13
N GLU A 777 10.85 17.43 -25.82
CA GLU A 777 11.39 16.87 -27.06
C GLU A 777 12.05 15.50 -26.82
N GLU A 778 12.78 15.33 -25.71
CA GLU A 778 13.33 14.02 -25.32
C GLU A 778 12.24 12.99 -25.03
N LYS A 779 11.13 13.41 -24.38
CA LYS A 779 9.97 12.52 -24.13
C LYS A 779 9.31 12.08 -25.45
N ILE A 780 9.11 13.01 -26.39
CA ILE A 780 8.55 12.70 -27.71
C ILE A 780 9.50 11.78 -28.50
N ALA A 781 10.81 11.99 -28.40
CA ALA A 781 11.80 11.13 -29.06
C ALA A 781 11.76 9.69 -28.52
N LYS A 782 11.58 9.50 -27.20
CA LYS A 782 11.40 8.17 -26.59
C LYS A 782 10.11 7.49 -27.04
N LEU A 783 9.02 8.24 -27.18
CA LEU A 783 7.73 7.73 -27.64
C LEU A 783 7.80 7.19 -29.08
N ARG A 784 8.59 7.85 -29.94
CA ARG A 784 8.83 7.37 -31.31
C ARG A 784 9.66 6.08 -31.38
N GLN A 785 10.44 5.79 -30.33
CA GLN A 785 11.26 4.58 -30.27
C GLN A 785 10.37 3.36 -30.05
N GLY A 786 10.33 2.44 -31.02
CA GLY A 786 9.47 1.24 -30.94
C GLY A 786 9.79 0.29 -29.78
N ASP A 787 8.94 -0.70 -29.57
CA ASP A 787 8.96 -1.55 -28.38
C ASP A 787 9.90 -2.76 -28.47
N GLU A 788 10.34 -3.26 -27.32
CA GLU A 788 11.09 -4.51 -27.20
C GLU A 788 10.15 -5.68 -26.88
N LEU A 789 9.76 -6.41 -27.93
CA LEU A 789 8.90 -7.60 -27.83
C LEU A 789 9.69 -8.90 -27.68
N ALA A 790 9.04 -9.94 -27.16
CA ALA A 790 9.62 -11.28 -27.01
C ALA A 790 10.13 -11.83 -28.37
N PRO A 791 11.18 -12.68 -28.38
CA PRO A 791 11.72 -13.25 -29.62
C PRO A 791 10.64 -13.96 -30.46
N GLY A 792 10.62 -13.70 -31.77
CA GLY A 792 9.59 -14.20 -32.68
C GLY A 792 8.26 -13.44 -32.70
N VAL A 793 7.94 -12.59 -31.72
CA VAL A 793 6.73 -11.74 -31.75
C VAL A 793 6.96 -10.50 -32.60
N ILE A 794 6.16 -10.33 -33.66
CA ILE A 794 6.22 -9.20 -34.58
C ILE A 794 5.44 -8.02 -34.01
N LYS A 795 4.20 -8.30 -33.58
CA LYS A 795 3.23 -7.32 -33.12
C LYS A 795 2.41 -7.94 -31.99
N MET A 796 2.01 -7.12 -31.03
CA MET A 796 1.14 -7.51 -29.93
C MET A 796 0.03 -6.47 -29.78
N VAL A 797 -1.22 -6.93 -29.71
CA VAL A 797 -2.39 -6.07 -29.53
C VAL A 797 -3.06 -6.45 -28.22
N LYS A 798 -3.33 -5.45 -27.39
CA LYS A 798 -4.08 -5.58 -26.14
C LYS A 798 -5.38 -4.80 -26.26
N VAL A 799 -6.49 -5.44 -25.95
CA VAL A 799 -7.83 -4.86 -25.97
C VAL A 799 -8.38 -4.85 -24.55
N PHE A 800 -8.80 -3.68 -24.09
CA PHE A 800 -9.38 -3.50 -22.77
C PHE A 800 -10.89 -3.35 -22.90
N ILE A 801 -11.64 -4.23 -22.24
CA ILE A 801 -13.10 -4.25 -22.27
C ILE A 801 -13.62 -3.90 -20.87
N ALA A 802 -14.37 -2.81 -20.77
CA ALA A 802 -15.05 -2.45 -19.54
C ALA A 802 -16.47 -3.04 -19.50
N MET A 803 -16.74 -3.77 -18.43
CA MET A 803 -18.04 -4.37 -18.13
C MET A 803 -18.64 -3.69 -16.91
N LYS A 804 -19.94 -3.37 -16.97
CA LYS A 804 -20.70 -2.91 -15.81
C LYS A 804 -21.34 -4.13 -15.14
N ARG A 805 -20.93 -4.42 -13.92
CA ARG A 805 -21.48 -5.53 -13.14
C ARG A 805 -22.45 -4.97 -12.09
N LYS A 806 -23.74 -5.11 -12.39
CA LYS A 806 -24.82 -4.80 -11.45
C LYS A 806 -24.84 -5.81 -10.30
N LEU A 807 -25.65 -5.53 -9.30
CA LEU A 807 -25.88 -6.46 -8.20
C LEU A 807 -26.83 -7.58 -8.66
N SER A 808 -26.49 -8.84 -8.40
CA SER A 808 -27.30 -9.99 -8.80
C SER A 808 -27.49 -11.00 -7.67
N VAL A 809 -28.48 -11.88 -7.83
CA VAL A 809 -28.71 -13.00 -6.89
C VAL A 809 -27.51 -13.95 -6.93
N GLY A 810 -26.97 -14.28 -5.75
CA GLY A 810 -25.75 -15.06 -5.61
C GLY A 810 -24.49 -14.23 -5.35
N ASP A 811 -24.53 -12.91 -5.56
CA ASP A 811 -23.43 -12.03 -5.16
C ASP A 811 -23.28 -11.98 -3.63
N LYS A 812 -22.05 -11.75 -3.18
CA LYS A 812 -21.71 -11.69 -1.77
C LYS A 812 -21.58 -10.24 -1.29
N MET A 813 -22.31 -9.91 -0.23
CA MET A 813 -22.19 -8.64 0.49
C MET A 813 -21.71 -8.87 1.91
N ALA A 814 -21.13 -7.84 2.52
CA ALA A 814 -20.74 -7.88 3.92
C ALA A 814 -20.77 -6.49 4.56
N GLY A 815 -20.99 -6.44 5.88
CA GLY A 815 -20.68 -5.26 6.68
C GLY A 815 -19.26 -5.31 7.24
N ARG A 816 -18.88 -4.26 7.98
CA ARG A 816 -17.54 -4.16 8.61
C ARG A 816 -17.35 -5.07 9.82
N HIS A 817 -18.45 -5.57 10.40
CA HIS A 817 -18.50 -6.37 11.62
C HIS A 817 -18.45 -7.89 11.39
N GLY A 818 -17.88 -8.32 10.26
CA GLY A 818 -17.77 -9.75 9.90
C GLY A 818 -19.11 -10.44 9.60
N ASN A 819 -20.18 -9.66 9.42
CA ASN A 819 -21.48 -10.12 8.93
C ASN A 819 -21.42 -10.25 7.40
N LYS A 820 -21.30 -11.48 6.91
CA LYS A 820 -21.31 -11.80 5.48
C LYS A 820 -22.65 -12.39 5.10
N GLY A 821 -23.06 -12.17 3.85
CA GLY A 821 -24.23 -12.83 3.32
C GLY A 821 -24.27 -12.88 1.81
N VAL A 822 -25.06 -13.82 1.31
CA VAL A 822 -25.30 -14.00 -0.13
C VAL A 822 -26.69 -13.47 -0.45
N ILE A 823 -26.81 -12.71 -1.53
CA ILE A 823 -28.10 -12.19 -1.96
C ILE A 823 -28.96 -13.36 -2.42
N ALA A 824 -30.03 -13.64 -1.70
CA ALA A 824 -30.95 -14.73 -2.04
C ALA A 824 -32.06 -14.26 -2.99
N ARG A 825 -32.55 -13.03 -2.80
CA ARG A 825 -33.62 -12.46 -3.63
C ARG A 825 -33.53 -10.94 -3.67
N ILE A 826 -33.84 -10.39 -4.84
CA ILE A 826 -34.09 -8.97 -5.04
C ILE A 826 -35.62 -8.81 -5.10
N LEU A 827 -36.20 -8.02 -4.20
CA LEU A 827 -37.64 -7.78 -4.15
C LEU A 827 -38.01 -6.42 -4.74
N PRO A 828 -39.19 -6.30 -5.38
CA PRO A 828 -39.76 -5.01 -5.76
C PRO A 828 -39.86 -4.07 -4.56
N GLU A 829 -39.80 -2.76 -4.81
CA GLU A 829 -39.82 -1.73 -3.75
C GLU A 829 -41.12 -1.77 -2.95
N GLU A 830 -42.24 -2.09 -3.61
CA GLU A 830 -43.57 -2.22 -3.02
C GLU A 830 -43.72 -3.42 -2.09
N ASP A 831 -42.95 -4.49 -2.30
CA ASP A 831 -43.01 -5.71 -1.49
C ASP A 831 -42.14 -5.59 -0.22
N MET A 832 -41.26 -4.59 -0.16
CA MET A 832 -40.35 -4.40 0.97
C MET A 832 -41.11 -3.88 2.19
N PRO A 833 -40.72 -4.29 3.41
CA PRO A 833 -41.22 -3.65 4.61
C PRO A 833 -40.86 -2.15 4.60
N TYR A 834 -41.81 -1.31 5.00
CA TYR A 834 -41.65 0.15 4.94
C TYR A 834 -41.91 0.81 6.30
N LEU A 835 -41.29 1.97 6.46
CA LEU A 835 -41.39 2.84 7.62
C LEU A 835 -42.74 3.58 7.68
N PRO A 836 -43.16 4.12 8.83
CA PRO A 836 -44.41 4.87 8.96
C PRO A 836 -44.55 6.10 8.05
N ASP A 837 -43.43 6.62 7.52
CA ASP A 837 -43.39 7.71 6.54
C ASP A 837 -43.53 7.24 5.08
N GLY A 838 -43.67 5.93 4.85
CA GLY A 838 -43.75 5.31 3.54
C GLY A 838 -42.39 4.92 2.94
N THR A 839 -41.28 5.18 3.61
CA THR A 839 -39.95 4.85 3.09
C THR A 839 -39.69 3.33 3.15
N PRO A 840 -39.48 2.63 2.02
CA PRO A 840 -39.17 1.20 2.03
C PRO A 840 -37.74 0.95 2.55
N VAL A 841 -37.58 -0.16 3.28
CA VAL A 841 -36.27 -0.64 3.71
C VAL A 841 -35.48 -1.13 2.49
N GLU A 842 -34.16 -0.94 2.50
CA GLU A 842 -33.30 -1.29 1.37
C GLU A 842 -32.73 -2.70 1.49
N ILE A 843 -32.39 -3.14 2.70
CA ILE A 843 -31.90 -4.50 2.99
C ILE A 843 -32.57 -5.08 4.23
N VAL A 844 -32.96 -6.36 4.19
CA VAL A 844 -33.44 -7.07 5.38
C VAL A 844 -32.42 -8.12 5.81
N LEU A 845 -31.96 -8.00 7.06
CA LEU A 845 -30.98 -8.91 7.68
C LEU A 845 -31.65 -9.78 8.75
N ASN A 846 -31.09 -10.98 8.92
CA ASN A 846 -31.57 -11.92 9.93
C ASN A 846 -31.08 -11.53 11.34
N PRO A 847 -31.98 -11.27 12.31
CA PRO A 847 -31.58 -10.91 13.66
C PRO A 847 -30.87 -12.05 14.41
N LEU A 848 -31.12 -13.32 14.06
CA LEU A 848 -30.52 -14.48 14.73
C LEU A 848 -29.01 -14.60 14.51
N GLY A 849 -28.50 -13.98 13.44
CA GLY A 849 -27.08 -13.95 13.13
C GLY A 849 -26.25 -13.10 14.08
N VAL A 850 -26.87 -12.17 14.84
CA VAL A 850 -26.15 -11.23 15.72
C VAL A 850 -25.78 -11.89 17.06
N PRO A 851 -26.70 -12.49 17.84
CA PRO A 851 -26.37 -13.07 19.13
C PRO A 851 -25.42 -14.27 19.02
N SER A 852 -25.62 -15.11 17.98
CA SER A 852 -24.79 -16.32 17.77
C SER A 852 -23.34 -16.01 17.41
N ARG A 853 -23.08 -14.82 16.85
CA ARG A 853 -21.75 -14.39 16.41
C ARG A 853 -21.12 -13.34 17.28
N MET A 854 -21.87 -12.81 18.25
CA MET A 854 -21.42 -11.79 19.20
C MET A 854 -20.78 -10.58 18.52
N ASN A 855 -21.37 -10.11 17.42
CA ASN A 855 -20.96 -8.89 16.72
C ASN A 855 -22.02 -7.79 16.91
N VAL A 856 -22.13 -7.32 18.15
CA VAL A 856 -23.13 -6.33 18.56
C VAL A 856 -22.81 -4.94 17.99
N GLY A 857 -21.56 -4.69 17.61
CA GLY A 857 -21.13 -3.43 16.99
C GLY A 857 -21.99 -3.03 15.80
N GLN A 858 -22.47 -3.99 14.98
CA GLN A 858 -23.33 -3.70 13.83
C GLN A 858 -24.67 -3.06 14.21
N ILE A 859 -25.22 -3.40 15.39
CA ILE A 859 -26.48 -2.82 15.88
C ILE A 859 -26.24 -1.39 16.37
N LEU A 860 -25.12 -1.15 17.06
CA LEU A 860 -24.72 0.19 17.49
C LEU A 860 -24.45 1.10 16.28
N GLU A 861 -23.78 0.58 15.25
CA GLU A 861 -23.59 1.26 13.96
C GLU A 861 -24.94 1.61 13.33
N THR A 862 -25.87 0.66 13.30
CA THR A 862 -27.23 0.84 12.73
C THR A 862 -27.98 1.98 13.43
N HIS A 863 -27.97 2.00 14.76
CA HIS A 863 -28.64 3.03 15.56
C HIS A 863 -28.01 4.41 15.37
N LEU A 864 -26.69 4.52 15.51
CA LEU A 864 -25.99 5.79 15.34
C LEU A 864 -26.10 6.28 13.89
N GLY A 865 -26.08 5.38 12.91
CA GLY A 865 -26.30 5.66 11.49
C GLY A 865 -27.65 6.27 11.21
N TRP A 866 -28.69 5.82 11.91
CA TRP A 866 -30.01 6.41 11.77
C TRP A 866 -30.06 7.84 12.30
N ALA A 867 -29.47 8.09 13.46
CA ALA A 867 -29.35 9.44 14.01
C ALA A 867 -28.51 10.35 13.07
N ALA A 868 -27.40 9.83 12.54
CA ALA A 868 -26.51 10.53 11.61
C ALA A 868 -27.26 11.02 10.36
N ARG A 869 -28.04 10.12 9.74
CA ARG A 869 -28.83 10.44 8.54
C ARG A 869 -29.84 11.54 8.78
N VAL A 870 -30.60 11.47 9.88
CA VAL A 870 -31.66 12.44 10.20
C VAL A 870 -31.07 13.80 10.58
N LEU A 871 -29.95 13.80 11.31
CA LEU A 871 -29.24 15.02 11.69
C LEU A 871 -28.41 15.61 10.54
N GLY A 872 -28.12 14.83 9.49
CA GLY A 872 -27.22 15.23 8.41
C GLY A 872 -25.77 15.42 8.89
N LEU A 873 -25.34 14.58 9.83
CA LEU A 873 -24.00 14.61 10.44
C LEU A 873 -23.26 13.30 10.14
N HIS A 874 -21.93 13.36 10.15
CA HIS A 874 -21.06 12.17 10.21
C HIS A 874 -20.44 12.08 11.61
N PHE A 875 -20.36 10.87 12.14
CA PHE A 875 -19.78 10.61 13.45
C PHE A 875 -18.47 9.83 13.31
N ALA A 876 -17.49 10.17 14.14
CA ALA A 876 -16.29 9.37 14.34
C ALA A 876 -16.40 8.63 15.67
N THR A 877 -16.27 7.30 15.62
CA THR A 877 -16.22 6.39 16.76
C THR A 877 -14.88 5.65 16.70
N PRO A 878 -13.80 6.24 17.26
CA PRO A 878 -12.50 5.59 17.37
C PRO A 878 -12.57 4.21 18.03
N VAL A 879 -11.69 3.31 17.61
CA VAL A 879 -11.56 1.96 18.18
C VAL A 879 -11.13 2.02 19.65
N PHE A 880 -11.88 1.34 20.54
CA PHE A 880 -11.72 1.35 22.01
C PHE A 880 -11.90 2.72 22.70
N ASP A 881 -12.34 3.74 21.95
CA ASP A 881 -12.65 5.09 22.44
C ASP A 881 -13.87 5.63 21.68
N GLY A 882 -14.87 4.75 21.56
CA GLY A 882 -16.08 4.97 20.77
C GLY A 882 -17.22 5.60 21.56
N ALA A 883 -18.27 6.01 20.85
CA ALA A 883 -19.50 6.52 21.45
C ALA A 883 -20.14 5.48 22.37
N SER A 884 -20.46 5.90 23.59
CA SER A 884 -21.18 5.08 24.56
C SER A 884 -22.65 4.90 24.17
N GLU A 885 -23.29 3.84 24.70
CA GLU A 885 -24.73 3.60 24.47
C GLU A 885 -25.60 4.81 24.89
N LYS A 886 -25.21 5.50 25.96
CA LYS A 886 -25.90 6.68 26.47
C LYS A 886 -25.85 7.83 25.46
N GLU A 887 -24.69 8.09 24.87
CA GLU A 887 -24.52 9.13 23.85
C GLU A 887 -25.29 8.78 22.57
N ILE A 888 -25.31 7.50 22.17
CA ILE A 888 -26.12 7.05 21.02
C ILE A 888 -27.61 7.32 21.27
N LYS A 889 -28.11 6.98 22.46
CA LYS A 889 -29.49 7.27 22.87
C LYS A 889 -29.80 8.77 22.89
N GLU A 890 -28.86 9.59 23.35
CA GLU A 890 -28.97 11.06 23.28
C GLU A 890 -29.09 11.55 21.83
N ARG A 891 -28.25 11.07 20.91
CA ARG A 891 -28.34 11.44 19.48
C ARG A 891 -29.61 10.95 18.80
N LEU A 892 -30.13 9.78 19.18
CA LEU A 892 -31.44 9.32 18.72
C LEU A 892 -32.58 10.24 19.21
N ARG A 893 -32.49 10.76 20.44
CA ARG A 893 -33.45 11.75 20.95
C ARG A 893 -33.35 13.08 20.22
N ASP A 894 -32.14 13.55 19.93
CA ASP A 894 -31.92 14.76 19.12
C ASP A 894 -32.53 14.60 17.72
N ALA A 895 -32.32 13.44 17.09
CA ALA A 895 -32.89 13.11 15.79
C ALA A 895 -34.42 13.09 15.81
N ALA A 896 -35.03 12.48 16.84
CA ALA A 896 -36.47 12.49 17.03
C ALA A 896 -37.01 13.92 17.26
N GLY A 897 -36.28 14.75 18.02
CA GLY A 897 -36.57 16.18 18.18
C GLY A 897 -36.61 16.92 16.85
N ARG A 898 -35.60 16.74 16.01
CA ARG A 898 -35.52 17.36 14.67
C ARG A 898 -36.67 16.95 13.76
N LEU A 899 -37.08 15.66 13.79
CA LEU A 899 -38.23 15.21 13.00
C LEU A 899 -39.53 15.88 13.47
N ARG A 900 -39.72 16.04 14.79
CA ARG A 900 -40.86 16.76 15.36
C ARG A 900 -40.88 18.23 14.96
N GLU A 901 -39.73 18.89 14.95
CA GLU A 901 -39.60 20.27 14.46
C GLU A 901 -39.97 20.41 12.98
N MET A 902 -39.67 19.38 12.18
CA MET A 902 -40.01 19.32 10.75
C MET A 902 -41.46 18.88 10.47
N GLY A 903 -42.24 18.55 11.50
CA GLY A 903 -43.61 18.05 11.35
C GLY A 903 -43.72 16.68 10.67
N LEU A 904 -42.62 15.91 10.65
CA LEU A 904 -42.56 14.57 10.05
C LEU A 904 -42.94 13.49 11.08
N PRO A 905 -43.40 12.31 10.63
CA PRO A 905 -43.68 11.18 11.52
C PRO A 905 -42.44 10.82 12.36
N GLU A 906 -42.65 10.51 13.64
CA GLU A 906 -41.58 10.10 14.56
C GLU A 906 -41.13 8.66 14.24
N ILE A 907 -40.32 8.53 13.19
CA ILE A 907 -39.77 7.24 12.75
C ILE A 907 -38.61 6.78 13.62
N VAL A 908 -37.89 7.71 14.28
CA VAL A 908 -36.75 7.44 15.18
C VAL A 908 -37.18 7.57 16.64
N ASN A 909 -36.70 6.68 17.51
CA ASN A 909 -36.84 6.81 18.95
C ASN A 909 -35.60 6.34 19.71
N GLU A 910 -35.59 6.58 21.03
CA GLU A 910 -34.48 6.21 21.93
C GLU A 910 -34.17 4.71 21.94
N SER A 911 -35.12 3.85 21.58
CA SER A 911 -34.88 2.40 21.55
C SER A 911 -34.26 1.91 20.24
N GLY A 912 -34.17 2.75 19.20
CA GLY A 912 -33.67 2.37 17.87
C GLY A 912 -34.61 1.40 17.14
N LYS A 913 -35.85 1.24 17.61
CA LYS A 913 -36.84 0.31 17.04
C LYS A 913 -38.10 1.03 16.61
N THR A 914 -38.64 0.71 15.46
CA THR A 914 -39.90 1.31 14.97
C THR A 914 -40.89 0.25 14.49
N ILE A 915 -42.14 0.66 14.31
CA ILE A 915 -43.15 -0.19 13.67
C ILE A 915 -42.87 -0.15 12.18
N LEU A 916 -42.77 -1.33 11.57
CA LEU A 916 -42.73 -1.49 10.12
C LEU A 916 -44.09 -2.00 9.65
N TYR A 917 -44.38 -1.79 8.37
CA TYR A 917 -45.57 -2.32 7.70
C TYR A 917 -45.15 -3.32 6.63
N ASP A 918 -45.90 -4.41 6.46
CA ASP A 918 -45.67 -5.40 5.40
C ASP A 918 -46.03 -4.76 4.05
N GLY A 919 -45.09 -4.71 3.10
CA GLY A 919 -45.34 -4.20 1.75
C GLY A 919 -46.42 -4.96 0.99
N LEU A 920 -46.60 -6.26 1.30
CA LEU A 920 -47.53 -7.13 0.59
C LEU A 920 -48.97 -7.07 1.10
N THR A 921 -49.17 -6.84 2.41
CA THR A 921 -50.52 -6.78 3.01
C THR A 921 -50.92 -5.37 3.44
N GLY A 922 -49.95 -4.50 3.72
CA GLY A 922 -50.15 -3.18 4.30
C GLY A 922 -50.35 -3.20 5.82
N ASP A 923 -50.34 -4.38 6.46
CA ASP A 923 -50.55 -4.50 7.90
C ASP A 923 -49.28 -4.15 8.69
N PRO A 924 -49.39 -3.54 9.87
CA PRO A 924 -48.25 -3.32 10.75
C PRO A 924 -47.74 -4.64 11.34
N PHE A 925 -46.42 -4.78 11.47
CA PHE A 925 -45.83 -5.90 12.19
C PHE A 925 -46.15 -5.83 13.71
N GLU A 926 -46.39 -6.99 14.32
CA GLU A 926 -46.78 -7.10 15.73
C GLU A 926 -45.75 -6.52 16.70
N GLN A 927 -44.45 -6.64 16.37
CA GLN A 927 -43.34 -6.16 17.18
C GLN A 927 -42.56 -5.06 16.47
N LYS A 928 -42.06 -4.10 17.25
CA LYS A 928 -41.14 -3.08 16.75
C LYS A 928 -39.82 -3.73 16.34
N VAL A 929 -39.34 -3.36 15.16
CA VAL A 929 -38.14 -3.90 14.52
C VAL A 929 -36.99 -2.90 14.67
N THR A 930 -35.77 -3.40 14.86
CA THR A 930 -34.57 -2.57 14.82
C THR A 930 -34.31 -2.15 13.38
N VAL A 931 -34.28 -0.84 13.15
CA VAL A 931 -34.07 -0.23 11.84
C VAL A 931 -32.98 0.83 11.95
N GLY A 932 -32.26 1.08 10.87
CA GLY A 932 -31.30 2.18 10.79
C GLY A 932 -30.34 2.04 9.64
N TYR A 933 -29.29 2.87 9.62
CA TYR A 933 -28.32 2.86 8.53
C TYR A 933 -27.05 2.11 8.92
N ILE A 934 -26.66 1.12 8.13
CA ILE A 934 -25.40 0.37 8.30
C ILE A 934 -24.54 0.51 7.04
N TYR A 935 -23.22 0.49 7.19
CA TYR A 935 -22.30 0.54 6.06
C TYR A 935 -22.08 -0.84 5.46
N MET A 936 -22.55 -1.05 4.23
CA MET A 936 -22.52 -2.33 3.52
C MET A 936 -21.63 -2.28 2.29
N LEU A 937 -20.87 -3.36 2.10
CA LEU A 937 -19.84 -3.55 1.08
C LEU A 937 -20.29 -4.62 0.07
N LYS A 938 -19.96 -4.42 -1.21
CA LYS A 938 -20.01 -5.47 -2.24
C LYS A 938 -18.63 -6.12 -2.33
N LEU A 939 -18.55 -7.44 -2.18
CA LEU A 939 -17.27 -8.16 -2.26
C LEU A 939 -16.95 -8.58 -3.69
N SER A 940 -15.67 -8.83 -3.98
CA SER A 940 -15.18 -9.33 -5.29
C SER A 940 -15.64 -10.75 -5.64
N HIS A 941 -16.36 -11.41 -4.73
CA HIS A 941 -16.96 -12.72 -4.93
C HIS A 941 -18.28 -12.62 -5.70
N LEU A 942 -18.18 -12.36 -6.99
CA LEU A 942 -19.32 -12.23 -7.89
C LEU A 942 -19.79 -13.58 -8.41
N VAL A 943 -21.11 -13.74 -8.58
CA VAL A 943 -21.69 -15.00 -9.04
C VAL A 943 -21.28 -15.34 -10.48
N ASP A 944 -21.22 -14.34 -11.35
CA ASP A 944 -20.88 -14.49 -12.78
C ASP A 944 -19.47 -15.09 -12.98
N ASP A 945 -18.55 -14.79 -12.07
CA ASP A 945 -17.20 -15.36 -12.10
C ASP A 945 -17.17 -16.82 -11.64
N LYS A 946 -18.12 -17.22 -10.79
CA LYS A 946 -18.18 -18.55 -10.18
C LYS A 946 -19.04 -19.54 -10.94
N ILE A 947 -20.02 -19.07 -11.71
CA ILE A 947 -20.81 -19.94 -12.57
C ILE A 947 -19.87 -20.55 -13.63
N HIS A 948 -19.87 -21.88 -13.68
CA HIS A 948 -19.15 -22.67 -14.67
C HIS A 948 -19.95 -23.93 -15.00
N ALA A 949 -20.05 -24.23 -16.28
CA ALA A 949 -20.72 -25.42 -16.77
C ALA A 949 -19.94 -25.97 -17.97
N ARG A 950 -19.81 -27.29 -18.03
CA ARG A 950 -19.16 -27.99 -19.13
C ARG A 950 -20.02 -29.17 -19.57
N SER A 951 -20.26 -29.26 -20.87
CA SER A 951 -20.79 -30.47 -21.52
C SER A 951 -19.64 -31.28 -22.11
N ILE A 952 -18.94 -30.72 -23.11
CA ILE A 952 -17.76 -31.28 -23.78
C ILE A 952 -16.71 -30.18 -23.88
N GLY A 953 -15.43 -30.51 -23.79
CA GLY A 953 -14.35 -29.54 -23.82
C GLY A 953 -12.99 -30.21 -24.09
N PRO A 954 -11.89 -29.46 -24.00
CA PRO A 954 -10.56 -30.00 -24.22
C PRO A 954 -10.17 -31.04 -23.15
N TYR A 955 -9.29 -31.94 -23.58
CA TYR A 955 -8.75 -33.04 -22.77
C TYR A 955 -7.24 -32.91 -22.64
N SER A 956 -6.72 -33.33 -21.49
CA SER A 956 -5.29 -33.51 -21.29
C SER A 956 -4.77 -34.56 -22.25
N LEU A 957 -3.72 -34.22 -23.01
CA LEU A 957 -3.08 -35.17 -23.92
C LEU A 957 -2.54 -36.40 -23.19
N ILE A 958 -2.08 -36.23 -21.96
CA ILE A 958 -1.43 -37.29 -21.17
C ILE A 958 -2.48 -38.18 -20.50
N THR A 959 -3.42 -37.58 -19.76
CA THR A 959 -4.35 -38.35 -18.92
C THR A 959 -5.66 -38.68 -19.64
N GLN A 960 -5.93 -38.06 -20.79
CA GLN A 960 -7.23 -38.15 -21.50
C GLN A 960 -8.42 -37.75 -20.61
N GLN A 961 -8.15 -37.02 -19.52
CA GLN A 961 -9.18 -36.46 -18.66
C GLN A 961 -9.53 -35.05 -19.14
N PRO A 962 -10.76 -34.58 -18.86
CA PRO A 962 -11.09 -33.17 -18.92
C PRO A 962 -9.98 -32.32 -18.31
N LEU A 963 -9.58 -31.25 -19.00
CA LEU A 963 -8.71 -30.24 -18.37
C LEU A 963 -9.37 -29.69 -17.09
N GLY A 964 -8.60 -29.15 -16.16
CA GLY A 964 -9.12 -28.56 -14.92
C GLY A 964 -9.30 -27.05 -15.06
N GLY A 965 -10.40 -26.52 -14.50
CA GLY A 965 -10.60 -25.08 -14.31
C GLY A 965 -11.33 -24.34 -15.44
N LYS A 966 -12.05 -23.27 -15.07
CA LYS A 966 -12.93 -22.47 -15.95
C LYS A 966 -12.22 -21.90 -17.18
N ALA A 967 -11.00 -21.39 -17.03
CA ALA A 967 -10.23 -20.77 -18.12
C ALA A 967 -9.92 -21.74 -19.29
N GLN A 968 -9.87 -23.04 -19.01
CA GLN A 968 -9.62 -24.07 -20.03
C GLN A 968 -10.90 -24.80 -20.46
N PHE A 969 -12.09 -24.29 -20.10
CA PHE A 969 -13.35 -25.03 -20.19
C PHE A 969 -13.23 -26.42 -19.55
N GLY A 970 -12.60 -26.46 -18.37
CA GLY A 970 -12.31 -27.67 -17.64
C GLY A 970 -13.53 -28.32 -17.00
N GLY A 971 -13.36 -29.57 -16.54
CA GLY A 971 -14.37 -30.32 -15.79
C GLY A 971 -14.53 -29.86 -14.35
#